data_AF-A0A922CWX0-F1
#
_entry.id   AF-A0A922CWX0-F1
#
_cell.length_a   1.000
_cell.length_b   1.000
_cell.length_c   1.000
_cell.angle_alpha   90.00
_cell.angle_beta   90.00
_cell.angle_gamma   90.00
#
_symmetry.space_group_name_H-M   'P 1'
#
loop_
_entity.id
_entity.type
_entity.pdbx_description
1 polymer ?
#
loop_
_entity_poly.entity_id
_entity_poly.type
_entity_poly.pdbx_seq_one_letter_code
_entity_poly.pdbx_strand_id
1 'polypeptide(L)'
;MFANRISYWLNAKGASVAVNASGSSGLLSLEQAYMDLMSGRCDAAIVGASHMTFYAHFSIHYGRVVPLSPDGKTRAFDQNANGLGMSDATIVLFLQKAKDALRVYGELVNVNNQFIQTERVGESDFGFYRNPATTIKFLKSFYDKTEISPDDVEYIEAFGTGVPELDKAELESIDQFFCQKRTNPLLVGSVMSNLGYTEASAGLIAITKVLLGFENGKLAGNLHCTSPRQDVSAIRDGRISIVSEHTDFNRSYAAVNDHSYTDTKDNKTVSLYEKAERVDTSKPPLWFVYSGMGSQWVGMGTQLMRIPIFAAAVERCHQILAPRGVDIVNIITTTDENIFNNILNSFLGIAVIQIGLTDILRHLGIVPDYIIGHSVGELGCGYADGCLTEEEMILAAFSRGKVSLDTPLIKGSMAAVGLGYEQIRPLCPPEIDVACHNGPESCTISGPADAMTKFVAKLTEKGIFAKEVPCSEIAYHSRYIAEAGPGLKKYLLEVIKNPKPRSDKWVSTSVPQSKWNEPEAKYCSAEYHTNNLLNPVLFEETSRLIPADAVLVEVAPHGLLQPILKRSLPSTCRHVALTNRRQKDNVMVLLDAVGQLYMEGFLPNVQALYPKVEFPVSPGTPMLSHLVEWSHIEEWELPSYLTKDRRHTAACEYMISVHDDEYKYTQGNISNKVSTVATGYINLYAGNSATESDDKKYEDYEHKSEEIYEVLKARDYAYSGEFRSIHNIDTSLTKANVKWNDNWAAHIDGMLQLNALRRTYDGISQPSFIRKLVIDVDTHKKKTINIGESTVINAEISDVHDYTRCGGIIMHNLRFRDLPRDNEYKFKLLAPAQDGNMKEIDYLSMDTNDANASHITLQSEIRGDLNSLQWVKTSEPTGPGVKVTVHYAGLNNRDVKEATGTLAQQFSHNSYGMDFSGVTESGTRVMGVVSGGACSSEVRAAPELLWPVPEHWTLEDAATVPLAYAHAFYCLCVKADSLMNKTVLVHGGTGALGQAAIAIALAHGCEVFATVGDLKKAHFLRKLYPALKEDHIGNSRDSSFGDMVLYATKGRGCDIIISSVDAELKDISLKCAGFNGVTFDTVQVLNQESYQYGMFHMTKQRSYIALDFSSIFDTQNYAERTVIFSRLKK
;
A
#
# COMPACT_ATOMS: atom_id res chain seq x y z
N MET A 1 -21.50 -12.57 4.31
CA MET A 1 -20.64 -12.07 5.41
C MET A 1 -21.00 -10.66 5.89
N PHE A 2 -21.66 -9.80 5.10
CA PHE A 2 -21.94 -8.39 5.46
C PHE A 2 -22.50 -8.21 6.87
N ALA A 3 -23.67 -8.79 7.19
CA ALA A 3 -24.25 -8.71 8.53
C ALA A 3 -23.44 -9.48 9.58
N ASN A 4 -23.05 -10.73 9.28
CA ASN A 4 -22.39 -11.62 10.24
C ASN A 4 -21.09 -11.05 10.79
N ARG A 5 -20.29 -10.35 9.97
CA ARG A 5 -19.02 -9.75 10.42
C ARG A 5 -19.25 -8.58 11.38
N ILE A 6 -20.28 -7.77 11.14
CA ILE A 6 -20.69 -6.70 12.06
C ILE A 6 -21.17 -7.30 13.38
N SER A 7 -22.03 -8.32 13.33
CA SER A 7 -22.51 -9.01 14.54
C SER A 7 -21.37 -9.66 15.33
N TYR A 8 -20.40 -10.26 14.63
CA TYR A 8 -19.21 -10.84 15.25
C TYR A 8 -18.40 -9.78 16.01
N TRP A 9 -18.06 -8.66 15.36
CA TRP A 9 -17.24 -7.61 15.95
C TRP A 9 -17.92 -6.95 17.17
N LEU A 10 -19.23 -6.68 17.07
CA LEU A 10 -20.02 -6.12 18.18
C LEU A 10 -20.38 -7.13 19.28
N ASN A 11 -20.05 -8.41 19.07
CA ASN A 11 -20.51 -9.50 19.93
C ASN A 11 -22.05 -9.56 20.06
N ALA A 12 -22.77 -9.13 19.02
CA ALA A 12 -24.23 -9.13 18.99
C ALA A 12 -24.76 -10.57 18.84
N LYS A 13 -25.73 -10.96 19.69
CA LYS A 13 -26.25 -12.34 19.78
C LYS A 13 -27.62 -12.54 19.12
N GLY A 14 -28.23 -11.47 18.62
CA GLY A 14 -29.50 -11.51 17.91
C GLY A 14 -29.38 -12.05 16.48
N ALA A 15 -30.47 -11.97 15.72
CA ALA A 15 -30.51 -12.37 14.31
C ALA A 15 -29.48 -11.58 13.49
N SER A 16 -28.76 -12.26 12.59
CA SER A 16 -27.80 -11.68 11.66
C SER A 16 -28.14 -12.16 10.25
N VAL A 17 -28.71 -11.26 9.44
CA VAL A 17 -29.34 -11.61 8.16
C VAL A 17 -28.88 -10.63 7.09
N ALA A 18 -28.58 -11.15 5.91
CA ALA A 18 -28.39 -10.36 4.70
C ALA A 18 -29.57 -10.61 3.76
N VAL A 19 -30.19 -9.54 3.27
CA VAL A 19 -31.36 -9.57 2.38
C VAL A 19 -30.97 -8.94 1.04
N ASN A 20 -31.48 -9.49 -0.06
CA ASN A 20 -31.37 -8.89 -1.38
C ASN A 20 -32.73 -8.90 -2.07
N ALA A 21 -33.32 -7.72 -2.19
CA ALA A 21 -34.54 -7.41 -2.93
C ALA A 21 -34.32 -6.26 -3.91
N SER A 22 -33.09 -6.14 -4.43
CA SER A 22 -32.60 -5.01 -5.22
C SER A 22 -32.85 -3.66 -4.52
N GLY A 23 -33.44 -2.66 -5.18
CA GLY A 23 -33.69 -1.31 -4.65
C GLY A 23 -34.30 -1.30 -3.24
N SER A 24 -35.27 -2.18 -3.02
CA SER A 24 -36.02 -2.27 -1.76
C SER A 24 -35.33 -3.09 -0.66
N SER A 25 -34.08 -3.52 -0.86
CA SER A 25 -33.35 -4.34 0.14
C SER A 25 -33.25 -3.63 1.50
N GLY A 26 -33.01 -2.33 1.50
CA GLY A 26 -32.92 -1.52 2.71
C GLY A 26 -34.23 -1.46 3.50
N LEU A 27 -35.36 -1.18 2.83
CA LEU A 27 -36.67 -1.14 3.48
C LEU A 27 -37.18 -2.52 3.90
N LEU A 28 -36.86 -3.57 3.16
CA LEU A 28 -37.19 -4.94 3.55
C LEU A 28 -36.42 -5.37 4.81
N SER A 29 -35.15 -4.98 4.89
CA SER A 29 -34.33 -5.20 6.09
C SER A 29 -34.87 -4.40 7.29
N LEU A 30 -35.33 -3.17 7.05
CA LEU A 30 -35.99 -2.34 8.07
C LEU A 30 -37.30 -2.95 8.56
N GLU A 31 -38.14 -3.47 7.66
CA GLU A 31 -39.37 -4.17 8.01
C GLU A 31 -39.11 -5.38 8.88
N GLN A 32 -38.14 -6.23 8.50
CA GLN A 32 -37.78 -7.38 9.31
C GLN A 32 -37.33 -6.97 10.72
N ALA A 33 -36.47 -5.95 10.83
CA ALA A 33 -36.01 -5.43 12.11
C ALA A 33 -37.16 -4.84 12.95
N TYR A 34 -38.09 -4.11 12.32
CA TYR A 34 -39.29 -3.57 12.96
C TYR A 34 -40.16 -4.70 13.52
N MET A 35 -40.44 -5.75 12.72
CA MET A 35 -41.20 -6.90 13.19
C MET A 35 -40.50 -7.65 14.34
N ASP A 36 -39.18 -7.77 14.30
CA ASP A 36 -38.38 -8.41 15.37
C ASP A 36 -38.45 -7.61 16.67
N LEU A 37 -38.35 -6.28 16.60
CA LEU A 37 -38.49 -5.37 17.75
C LEU A 37 -39.91 -5.42 18.35
N MET A 38 -40.94 -5.33 17.50
CA MET A 38 -42.34 -5.32 17.91
C MET A 38 -42.79 -6.65 18.49
N SER A 39 -42.22 -7.77 18.01
CA SER A 39 -42.47 -9.12 18.56
C SER A 39 -41.64 -9.44 19.81
N GLY A 40 -40.71 -8.55 20.22
CA GLY A 40 -39.82 -8.78 21.36
C GLY A 40 -38.71 -9.80 21.11
N ARG A 41 -38.41 -10.12 19.85
CA ARG A 41 -37.28 -10.99 19.47
C ARG A 41 -35.92 -10.33 19.64
N CYS A 42 -35.88 -8.99 19.61
CA CYS A 42 -34.71 -8.20 19.98
C CYS A 42 -35.11 -6.92 20.72
N ASP A 43 -34.14 -6.29 21.40
CA ASP A 43 -34.32 -5.00 22.09
C ASP A 43 -33.82 -3.81 21.26
N ALA A 44 -32.87 -4.07 20.36
CA ALA A 44 -32.34 -3.13 19.40
C ALA A 44 -31.95 -3.87 18.11
N ALA A 45 -31.89 -3.15 17.00
CA ALA A 45 -31.49 -3.68 15.70
C ALA A 45 -30.57 -2.71 14.96
N ILE A 46 -29.59 -3.27 14.23
CA ILE A 46 -28.76 -2.53 13.28
C ILE A 46 -29.24 -2.89 11.88
N VAL A 47 -29.70 -1.90 11.12
CA VAL A 47 -30.16 -2.07 9.75
C VAL A 47 -29.22 -1.32 8.83
N GLY A 48 -28.43 -2.06 8.07
CA GLY A 48 -27.47 -1.51 7.11
C GLY A 48 -27.83 -1.88 5.68
N ALA A 49 -27.62 -0.95 4.76
CA ALA A 49 -27.67 -1.18 3.33
C ALA A 49 -26.44 -0.57 2.66
N SER A 50 -25.94 -1.23 1.62
CA SER A 50 -24.76 -0.80 0.88
C SER A 50 -24.91 -1.10 -0.60
N HIS A 51 -24.59 -0.13 -1.44
CA HIS A 51 -24.42 -0.27 -2.87
C HIS A 51 -23.13 0.45 -3.29
N MET A 52 -22.30 -0.24 -4.06
CA MET A 52 -21.05 0.29 -4.61
C MET A 52 -20.87 -0.25 -6.03
N THR A 53 -20.57 0.64 -6.98
CA THR A 53 -20.48 0.32 -8.40
C THR A 53 -19.02 0.14 -8.81
N PHE A 54 -18.51 -1.09 -8.70
CA PHE A 54 -17.14 -1.42 -9.13
C PHE A 54 -17.03 -1.78 -10.63
N TYR A 55 -18.15 -2.11 -11.29
CA TYR A 55 -18.16 -2.67 -12.64
C TYR A 55 -19.05 -1.86 -13.59
N ALA A 56 -18.50 -1.39 -14.71
CA ALA A 56 -19.28 -0.70 -15.74
C ALA A 56 -20.42 -1.55 -16.35
N HIS A 57 -20.26 -2.88 -16.33
CA HIS A 57 -21.31 -3.81 -16.77
C HIS A 57 -22.61 -3.65 -16.00
N PHE A 58 -22.54 -3.32 -14.71
CA PHE A 58 -23.74 -3.10 -13.91
C PHE A 58 -24.59 -1.99 -14.52
N SER A 59 -24.02 -0.79 -14.75
CA SER A 59 -24.71 0.33 -15.38
C SER A 59 -25.19 0.01 -16.81
N ILE A 60 -24.39 -0.73 -17.60
CA ILE A 60 -24.79 -1.14 -18.97
C ILE A 60 -26.01 -2.08 -18.94
N HIS A 61 -26.02 -3.06 -18.02
CA HIS A 61 -27.15 -3.97 -17.88
C HIS A 61 -28.37 -3.25 -17.31
N TYR A 62 -28.17 -2.35 -16.35
CA TYR A 62 -29.23 -1.54 -15.76
C TYR A 62 -29.93 -0.67 -16.81
N GLY A 63 -29.15 -0.02 -17.69
CA GLY A 63 -29.64 0.81 -18.78
C GLY A 63 -30.48 0.08 -19.83
N ARG A 64 -30.51 -1.26 -19.81
CA ARG A 64 -31.41 -2.07 -20.65
C ARG A 64 -32.78 -2.28 -20.02
N VAL A 65 -32.89 -2.11 -18.70
CA VAL A 65 -34.13 -2.31 -17.93
C VAL A 65 -34.83 -0.97 -17.67
N VAL A 66 -34.06 0.07 -17.33
CA VAL A 66 -34.56 1.40 -17.03
C VAL A 66 -33.70 2.45 -17.76
N PRO A 67 -34.30 3.45 -18.42
CA PRO A 67 -33.54 4.50 -19.08
C PRO A 67 -32.61 5.22 -18.09
N LEU A 68 -31.30 5.19 -18.36
CA LEU A 68 -30.32 5.97 -17.60
C LEU A 68 -30.18 7.38 -18.18
N SER A 69 -30.04 8.35 -17.30
CA SER A 69 -29.82 9.76 -17.67
C SER A 69 -28.45 9.93 -18.34
N PRO A 70 -28.35 10.44 -19.58
CA PRO A 70 -27.06 10.58 -20.27
C PRO A 70 -26.06 11.51 -19.58
N ASP A 71 -26.52 12.47 -18.79
CA ASP A 71 -25.67 13.37 -18.00
C ASP A 71 -25.58 12.98 -16.52
N GLY A 72 -26.08 11.79 -16.17
CA GLY A 72 -26.01 11.21 -14.83
C GLY A 72 -26.91 11.89 -13.79
N LYS A 73 -27.76 12.85 -14.19
CA LYS A 73 -28.63 13.59 -13.26
C LYS A 73 -30.04 13.02 -13.25
N THR A 74 -30.57 12.76 -12.06
CA THR A 74 -31.98 12.37 -11.86
C THR A 74 -32.85 13.63 -11.75
N ARG A 75 -33.65 13.90 -12.78
CA ARG A 75 -34.56 15.06 -12.85
C ARG A 75 -35.96 14.69 -12.35
N ALA A 76 -36.04 14.29 -11.08
CA ALA A 76 -37.30 13.86 -10.48
C ALA A 76 -38.39 14.93 -10.62
N PHE A 77 -39.51 14.55 -11.24
CA PHE A 77 -40.72 15.37 -11.41
C PHE A 77 -40.57 16.63 -12.30
N ASP A 78 -39.48 16.79 -13.04
CA ASP A 78 -39.30 17.86 -14.04
C ASP A 78 -39.93 17.49 -15.39
N GLN A 79 -40.35 18.49 -16.16
CA GLN A 79 -40.87 18.31 -17.52
C GLN A 79 -39.82 17.73 -18.49
N ASN A 80 -38.53 17.96 -18.24
CA ASN A 80 -37.40 17.52 -19.05
C ASN A 80 -36.71 16.26 -18.49
N ALA A 81 -37.41 15.49 -17.65
CA ALA A 81 -36.92 14.24 -17.11
C ALA A 81 -36.55 13.25 -18.24
N ASN A 82 -35.36 12.65 -18.18
CA ASN A 82 -34.77 11.89 -19.27
C ASN A 82 -34.06 10.60 -18.84
N GLY A 83 -34.28 10.16 -17.60
CA GLY A 83 -33.70 8.93 -17.06
C GLY A 83 -33.17 9.07 -15.64
N LEU A 84 -32.67 7.95 -15.14
CA LEU A 84 -32.13 7.77 -13.80
C LEU A 84 -30.61 7.97 -13.76
N GLY A 85 -30.09 8.72 -12.79
CA GLY A 85 -28.66 8.73 -12.46
C GLY A 85 -28.33 7.68 -11.41
N MET A 86 -27.29 6.85 -11.63
CA MET A 86 -26.84 5.84 -10.66
C MET A 86 -25.85 6.45 -9.65
N SER A 87 -25.78 5.88 -8.45
CA SER A 87 -24.88 6.35 -7.38
C SER A 87 -24.54 5.28 -6.36
N ASP A 88 -23.52 5.54 -5.56
CA ASP A 88 -23.00 4.63 -4.54
C ASP A 88 -23.25 5.19 -3.14
N ALA A 89 -23.69 4.33 -2.22
CA ALA A 89 -23.87 4.72 -0.84
C ALA A 89 -23.95 3.53 0.11
N THR A 90 -23.44 3.74 1.32
CA THR A 90 -23.62 2.84 2.46
C THR A 90 -24.24 3.62 3.60
N ILE A 91 -25.29 3.07 4.19
CA ILE A 91 -26.05 3.69 5.27
C ILE A 91 -26.39 2.65 6.32
N VAL A 92 -26.35 3.07 7.59
CA VAL A 92 -26.68 2.22 8.74
C VAL A 92 -27.57 3.00 9.69
N LEU A 93 -28.70 2.40 10.06
CA LEU A 93 -29.62 2.91 11.07
C LEU A 93 -29.57 2.02 12.32
N PHE A 94 -29.64 2.64 13.49
CA PHE A 94 -29.79 1.95 14.77
C PHE A 94 -31.22 2.15 15.29
N LEU A 95 -31.94 1.04 15.45
CA LEU A 95 -33.32 1.02 15.94
C LEU A 95 -33.36 0.49 17.37
N GLN A 96 -34.22 1.08 18.18
CA GLN A 96 -34.46 0.69 19.56
C GLN A 96 -35.88 1.10 19.96
N LYS A 97 -36.39 0.52 21.06
CA LYS A 97 -37.67 0.95 21.65
C LYS A 97 -37.51 2.37 22.21
N ALA A 98 -38.47 3.26 21.96
CA ALA A 98 -38.39 4.68 22.33
C ALA A 98 -38.10 4.91 23.83
N LYS A 99 -38.66 4.06 24.70
CA LYS A 99 -38.45 4.11 26.16
C LYS A 99 -36.98 3.92 26.59
N ASP A 100 -36.17 3.26 25.76
CA ASP A 100 -34.76 2.93 26.03
C ASP A 100 -33.82 3.89 25.29
N ALA A 101 -34.37 4.80 24.46
CA ALA A 101 -33.61 5.65 23.57
C ALA A 101 -33.09 6.92 24.26
N LEU A 102 -31.77 7.12 24.23
CA LEU A 102 -31.15 8.39 24.63
C LEU A 102 -31.40 9.52 23.62
N ARG A 103 -31.68 9.15 22.37
CA ARG A 103 -31.94 10.07 21.27
C ARG A 103 -32.92 9.45 20.28
N VAL A 104 -33.86 10.25 19.81
CA VAL A 104 -34.88 9.86 18.82
C VAL A 104 -34.87 10.89 17.68
N TYR A 105 -34.49 10.44 16.49
CA TYR A 105 -34.51 11.25 15.27
C TYR A 105 -35.91 11.29 14.61
N GLY A 106 -36.68 10.22 14.83
CA GLY A 106 -38.03 10.02 14.31
C GLY A 106 -38.57 8.69 14.81
N GLU A 107 -39.89 8.56 14.84
CA GLU A 107 -40.57 7.33 15.24
C GLU A 107 -41.09 6.60 14.00
N LEU A 108 -40.69 5.33 13.85
CA LEU A 108 -41.17 4.49 12.76
C LEU A 108 -42.55 3.94 13.13
N VAL A 109 -43.61 4.56 12.61
CA VAL A 109 -44.99 4.15 12.92
C VAL A 109 -45.34 2.81 12.26
N ASN A 110 -45.00 2.66 10.99
CA ASN A 110 -45.23 1.42 10.24
C ASN A 110 -44.26 1.31 9.05
N VAL A 111 -43.99 0.09 8.62
CA VAL A 111 -43.22 -0.25 7.42
C VAL A 111 -43.78 -1.56 6.86
N ASN A 112 -43.94 -1.64 5.55
CA ASN A 112 -44.48 -2.82 4.88
C ASN A 112 -43.94 -2.88 3.46
N ASN A 113 -43.50 -4.05 3.02
CA ASN A 113 -43.10 -4.30 1.64
C ASN A 113 -44.10 -5.28 0.99
N GLN A 114 -44.53 -4.98 -0.24
CA GLN A 114 -45.39 -5.87 -1.00
C GLN A 114 -44.79 -6.18 -2.37
N PHE A 115 -44.79 -7.46 -2.71
CA PHE A 115 -44.46 -7.93 -4.04
C PHE A 115 -45.64 -7.67 -4.98
N ILE A 116 -45.37 -6.90 -6.04
CA ILE A 116 -46.34 -6.52 -7.07
C ILE A 116 -45.75 -6.88 -8.42
N GLN A 117 -46.47 -7.69 -9.20
CA GLN A 117 -46.07 -8.06 -10.55
C GLN A 117 -45.95 -6.80 -11.43
N THR A 118 -44.85 -6.68 -12.17
CA THR A 118 -44.60 -5.59 -13.11
C THR A 118 -45.51 -5.70 -14.31
N GLU A 119 -46.09 -4.57 -14.74
CA GLU A 119 -46.77 -4.49 -16.05
C GLU A 119 -45.72 -4.18 -17.12
N ARG A 120 -45.81 -4.86 -18.27
CA ARG A 120 -44.85 -4.71 -19.37
C ARG A 120 -44.93 -3.30 -19.96
N VAL A 121 -43.81 -2.58 -19.96
CA VAL A 121 -43.66 -1.29 -20.64
C VAL A 121 -42.59 -1.43 -21.72
N GLY A 122 -42.98 -1.36 -22.99
CA GLY A 122 -42.06 -1.60 -24.12
C GLY A 122 -41.69 -3.08 -24.30
N GLU A 123 -40.43 -3.36 -24.64
CA GLU A 123 -39.96 -4.73 -24.94
C GLU A 123 -39.53 -5.54 -23.71
N SER A 124 -39.27 -4.91 -22.56
CA SER A 124 -38.78 -5.56 -21.33
C SER A 124 -39.92 -6.03 -20.41
N ASP A 125 -39.80 -7.25 -19.89
CA ASP A 125 -40.70 -7.79 -18.84
C ASP A 125 -40.37 -7.25 -17.43
N PHE A 126 -39.23 -6.53 -17.29
CA PHE A 126 -38.71 -6.00 -16.02
C PHE A 126 -38.69 -4.45 -16.04
N GLY A 127 -38.98 -3.82 -14.89
CA GLY A 127 -38.93 -2.37 -14.74
C GLY A 127 -39.64 -1.84 -13.49
N PHE A 128 -39.55 -0.52 -13.28
CA PHE A 128 -40.15 0.15 -12.11
C PHE A 128 -41.61 0.59 -12.31
N TYR A 129 -42.18 0.43 -13.51
CA TYR A 129 -43.55 0.88 -13.77
C TYR A 129 -44.54 0.15 -12.87
N ARG A 130 -45.42 0.91 -12.24
CA ARG A 130 -46.55 0.42 -11.44
C ARG A 130 -47.79 1.17 -11.87
N ASN A 131 -48.85 0.41 -12.16
CA ASN A 131 -50.15 0.99 -12.43
C ASN A 131 -50.66 1.74 -11.19
N PRO A 132 -51.13 3.00 -11.32
CA PRO A 132 -51.62 3.76 -10.17
C PRO A 132 -52.67 3.05 -9.33
N ALA A 133 -53.57 2.28 -9.95
CA ALA A 133 -54.59 1.51 -9.23
C ALA A 133 -53.99 0.48 -8.27
N THR A 134 -52.88 -0.15 -8.66
CA THR A 134 -52.18 -1.16 -7.86
C THR A 134 -51.42 -0.50 -6.70
N THR A 135 -50.76 0.63 -6.95
CA THR A 135 -50.10 1.44 -5.91
C THR A 135 -51.11 1.92 -4.87
N ILE A 136 -52.27 2.42 -5.29
CA ILE A 136 -53.35 2.86 -4.39
C ILE A 136 -53.88 1.70 -3.55
N LYS A 137 -53.98 0.49 -4.11
CA LYS A 137 -54.40 -0.70 -3.35
C LYS A 137 -53.39 -1.04 -2.24
N PHE A 138 -52.09 -0.96 -2.53
CA PHE A 138 -51.04 -1.12 -1.53
C PHE A 138 -51.13 -0.04 -0.45
N LEU A 139 -51.24 1.23 -0.83
CA LEU A 139 -51.37 2.35 0.12
C LEU A 139 -52.59 2.18 1.03
N LYS A 140 -53.75 1.78 0.50
CA LYS A 140 -54.93 1.44 1.32
C LYS A 140 -54.59 0.36 2.34
N SER A 141 -54.02 -0.76 1.91
CA SER A 141 -53.63 -1.85 2.81
C SER A 141 -52.55 -1.45 3.84
N PHE A 142 -51.70 -0.47 3.52
CA PHE A 142 -50.69 0.06 4.43
C PHE A 142 -51.34 0.89 5.53
N TYR A 143 -52.16 1.88 5.16
CA TYR A 143 -52.79 2.81 6.10
C TYR A 143 -53.96 2.19 6.87
N ASP A 144 -54.62 1.15 6.34
CA ASP A 144 -55.64 0.37 7.10
C ASP A 144 -55.06 -0.31 8.36
N LYS A 145 -53.73 -0.47 8.43
CA LYS A 145 -53.01 -1.02 9.58
C LYS A 145 -52.41 0.05 10.50
N THR A 146 -52.59 1.33 10.17
CA THR A 146 -52.10 2.45 10.98
C THR A 146 -53.27 3.27 11.54
N GLU A 147 -53.00 4.04 12.60
CA GLU A 147 -53.97 5.00 13.15
C GLU A 147 -53.85 6.39 12.48
N ILE A 148 -53.08 6.51 11.40
CA ILE A 148 -52.75 7.78 10.75
C ILE A 148 -53.68 8.04 9.57
N SER A 149 -54.27 9.23 9.51
CA SER A 149 -54.99 9.66 8.31
C SER A 149 -54.00 10.05 7.21
N PRO A 150 -54.23 9.67 5.94
CA PRO A 150 -53.45 10.19 4.81
C PRO A 150 -53.40 11.73 4.74
N ASP A 151 -54.44 12.40 5.24
CA ASP A 151 -54.50 13.87 5.29
C ASP A 151 -53.50 14.49 6.31
N ASP A 152 -53.03 13.71 7.30
CA ASP A 152 -52.06 14.16 8.30
C ASP A 152 -50.60 14.06 7.81
N VAL A 153 -50.37 13.41 6.66
CA VAL A 153 -49.04 13.34 6.03
C VAL A 153 -48.72 14.69 5.42
N GLU A 154 -47.64 15.32 5.87
CA GLU A 154 -47.19 16.62 5.39
C GLU A 154 -46.22 16.50 4.22
N TYR A 155 -45.37 15.47 4.24
CA TYR A 155 -44.32 15.27 3.25
C TYR A 155 -44.28 13.83 2.73
N ILE A 156 -44.10 13.65 1.43
CA ILE A 156 -43.77 12.36 0.81
C ILE A 156 -42.40 12.44 0.17
N GLU A 157 -41.49 11.61 0.69
CA GLU A 157 -40.25 11.24 0.03
C GLU A 157 -40.58 10.15 -0.99
N ALA A 158 -40.85 10.59 -2.22
CA ALA A 158 -41.20 9.75 -3.33
C ALA A 158 -39.96 9.06 -3.93
N PHE A 159 -40.17 8.01 -4.73
CA PHE A 159 -39.10 7.31 -5.42
C PHE A 159 -38.44 8.26 -6.45
N GLY A 160 -39.23 8.90 -7.33
CA GLY A 160 -38.77 10.00 -8.18
C GLY A 160 -37.60 9.64 -9.09
N THR A 161 -37.84 8.71 -10.01
CA THR A 161 -36.83 8.15 -10.91
C THR A 161 -36.26 9.10 -11.95
N GLY A 162 -36.95 10.20 -12.25
CA GLY A 162 -36.60 11.04 -13.41
C GLY A 162 -36.90 10.37 -14.76
N VAL A 163 -37.67 9.27 -14.77
CA VAL A 163 -38.22 8.67 -15.99
C VAL A 163 -39.65 9.18 -16.16
N PRO A 164 -40.02 9.79 -17.30
CA PRO A 164 -41.30 10.46 -17.45
C PRO A 164 -42.52 9.58 -17.10
N GLU A 165 -42.61 8.37 -17.62
CA GLU A 165 -43.79 7.54 -17.43
C GLU A 165 -43.93 7.08 -15.97
N LEU A 166 -42.81 6.88 -15.26
CA LEU A 166 -42.77 6.43 -13.88
C LEU A 166 -43.12 7.54 -12.90
N ASP A 167 -42.47 8.69 -13.04
CA ASP A 167 -42.71 9.86 -12.19
C ASP A 167 -44.18 10.32 -12.30
N LYS A 168 -44.77 10.23 -13.51
CA LYS A 168 -46.19 10.51 -13.72
C LYS A 168 -47.10 9.56 -12.95
N ALA A 169 -46.88 8.25 -13.10
CA ALA A 169 -47.71 7.24 -12.43
C ALA A 169 -47.61 7.33 -10.91
N GLU A 170 -46.42 7.62 -10.38
CA GLU A 170 -46.21 7.84 -8.95
C GLU A 170 -47.00 9.06 -8.44
N LEU A 171 -46.88 10.22 -9.11
CA LEU A 171 -47.61 11.44 -8.73
C LEU A 171 -49.13 11.29 -8.84
N GLU A 172 -49.63 10.60 -9.86
CA GLU A 172 -51.07 10.31 -10.01
C GLU A 172 -51.59 9.40 -8.88
N SER A 173 -50.78 8.44 -8.43
CA SER A 173 -51.10 7.58 -7.29
C SER A 173 -51.16 8.38 -5.99
N ILE A 174 -50.17 9.28 -5.79
CA ILE A 174 -50.12 10.17 -4.63
C ILE A 174 -51.34 11.09 -4.61
N ASP A 175 -51.68 11.69 -5.74
CA ASP A 175 -52.83 12.58 -5.85
C ASP A 175 -54.16 11.90 -5.50
N GLN A 176 -54.41 10.73 -6.08
CA GLN A 176 -55.66 10.00 -5.89
C GLN A 176 -55.83 9.48 -4.45
N PHE A 177 -54.74 9.23 -3.73
CA PHE A 177 -54.80 8.71 -2.37
C PHE A 177 -54.72 9.79 -1.29
N PHE A 178 -53.77 10.72 -1.40
CA PHE A 178 -53.46 11.70 -0.35
C PHE A 178 -54.13 13.05 -0.54
N CYS A 179 -54.41 13.48 -1.78
CA CYS A 179 -54.75 14.89 -2.06
C CYS A 179 -56.26 15.17 -2.21
N GLN A 180 -57.13 14.17 -2.06
CA GLN A 180 -58.56 14.30 -2.37
C GLN A 180 -59.33 15.17 -1.36
N LYS A 181 -58.85 15.32 -0.13
CA LYS A 181 -59.56 16.02 0.97
C LYS A 181 -58.74 17.13 1.64
N ARG A 182 -57.58 17.46 1.08
CA ARG A 182 -56.63 18.39 1.72
C ARG A 182 -57.00 19.85 1.48
N THR A 183 -56.71 20.68 2.48
CA THR A 183 -56.76 22.15 2.40
C THR A 183 -55.41 22.77 2.03
N ASN A 184 -54.31 22.15 2.46
CA ASN A 184 -52.95 22.57 2.15
C ASN A 184 -52.31 21.62 1.12
N PRO A 185 -51.45 22.15 0.21
CA PRO A 185 -50.71 21.32 -0.74
C PRO A 185 -49.89 20.25 -0.01
N LEU A 186 -49.84 19.05 -0.57
CA LEU A 186 -48.94 17.99 -0.10
C LEU A 186 -47.52 18.28 -0.62
N LEU A 187 -46.54 18.28 0.27
CA LEU A 187 -45.15 18.46 -0.11
C LEU A 187 -44.58 17.13 -0.63
N VAL A 188 -43.93 17.15 -1.80
CA VAL A 188 -43.33 15.96 -2.41
C VAL A 188 -41.89 16.24 -2.82
N GLY A 189 -40.99 15.31 -2.55
CA GLY A 189 -39.59 15.38 -2.96
C GLY A 189 -38.96 14.01 -3.21
N SER A 190 -37.71 13.99 -3.68
CA SER A 190 -36.93 12.77 -3.89
C SER A 190 -35.43 13.06 -3.77
N VAL A 191 -34.76 12.30 -2.91
CA VAL A 191 -33.32 12.34 -2.63
C VAL A 191 -32.51 11.84 -3.81
N MET A 192 -33.12 11.08 -4.72
CA MET A 192 -32.45 10.64 -5.94
C MET A 192 -32.04 11.82 -6.82
N SER A 193 -32.75 12.95 -6.74
CA SER A 193 -32.32 14.18 -7.40
C SER A 193 -31.02 14.76 -6.82
N ASN A 194 -30.75 14.52 -5.52
CA ASN A 194 -29.56 15.02 -4.83
C ASN A 194 -28.37 14.07 -4.92
N LEU A 195 -28.62 12.76 -4.81
CA LEU A 195 -27.55 11.75 -4.70
C LEU A 195 -27.48 10.79 -5.87
N GLY A 196 -28.53 10.66 -6.69
CA GLY A 196 -28.70 9.54 -7.62
C GLY A 196 -29.33 8.31 -6.95
N TYR A 197 -29.55 7.27 -7.74
CA TYR A 197 -30.14 6.01 -7.30
C TYR A 197 -29.06 5.06 -6.78
N THR A 198 -29.17 4.77 -5.48
CA THR A 198 -28.20 3.97 -4.73
C THR A 198 -28.67 2.54 -4.49
N GLU A 199 -29.53 2.03 -5.37
CA GLU A 199 -30.04 0.65 -5.35
C GLU A 199 -30.45 0.18 -3.96
N ALA A 200 -29.87 -0.88 -3.39
CA ALA A 200 -30.22 -1.44 -2.08
C ALA A 200 -30.26 -0.43 -0.93
N SER A 201 -29.51 0.68 -1.03
CA SER A 201 -29.45 1.74 -0.02
C SER A 201 -30.52 2.83 -0.19
N ALA A 202 -31.25 2.85 -1.31
CA ALA A 202 -32.11 3.96 -1.70
C ALA A 202 -33.16 4.31 -0.63
N GLY A 203 -33.95 3.33 -0.18
CA GLY A 203 -34.98 3.57 0.83
C GLY A 203 -34.45 4.04 2.19
N LEU A 204 -33.30 3.54 2.65
CA LEU A 204 -32.71 3.98 3.92
C LEU A 204 -32.10 5.39 3.81
N ILE A 205 -31.60 5.77 2.62
CA ILE A 205 -31.14 7.14 2.37
C ILE A 205 -32.31 8.12 2.31
N ALA A 206 -33.42 7.71 1.69
CA ALA A 206 -34.66 8.47 1.67
C ALA A 206 -35.18 8.73 3.10
N ILE A 207 -35.22 7.70 3.96
CA ILE A 207 -35.50 7.87 5.40
C ILE A 207 -34.50 8.82 6.05
N THR A 208 -33.21 8.67 5.77
CA THR A 208 -32.17 9.53 6.34
C THR A 208 -32.39 11.01 6.01
N LYS A 209 -32.75 11.35 4.76
CA LYS A 209 -33.10 12.73 4.36
C LYS A 209 -34.29 13.25 5.18
N VAL A 210 -35.31 12.43 5.39
CA VAL A 210 -36.49 12.78 6.20
C VAL A 210 -36.10 13.00 7.67
N LEU A 211 -35.28 12.13 8.26
CA LEU A 211 -34.78 12.28 9.64
C LEU A 211 -33.94 13.56 9.80
N LEU A 212 -33.12 13.90 8.81
CA LEU A 212 -32.41 15.19 8.78
C LEU A 212 -33.39 16.37 8.71
N GLY A 213 -34.51 16.22 8.00
CA GLY A 213 -35.59 17.18 7.99
C GLY A 213 -36.26 17.34 9.35
N PHE A 214 -36.52 16.23 10.06
CA PHE A 214 -37.07 16.23 11.42
C PHE A 214 -36.14 16.92 12.42
N GLU A 215 -34.83 16.70 12.35
CA GLU A 215 -33.86 17.36 13.23
C GLU A 215 -33.79 18.87 12.97
N ASN A 216 -33.70 19.27 11.70
CA ASN A 216 -33.48 20.66 11.31
C ASN A 216 -34.77 21.49 11.19
N GLY A 217 -35.94 20.84 11.10
CA GLY A 217 -37.22 21.50 10.82
C GLY A 217 -37.31 22.08 9.42
N LYS A 218 -36.50 21.58 8.48
CA LYS A 218 -36.47 22.02 7.08
C LYS A 218 -36.25 20.83 6.15
N LEU A 219 -37.05 20.73 5.10
CA LEU A 219 -36.90 19.74 4.04
C LEU A 219 -35.78 20.16 3.09
N ALA A 220 -35.01 19.18 2.60
CA ALA A 220 -34.00 19.44 1.58
C ALA A 220 -34.65 19.63 0.20
N GLY A 221 -34.25 20.68 -0.52
CA GLY A 221 -34.75 20.96 -1.87
C GLY A 221 -34.35 19.87 -2.87
N ASN A 222 -35.29 19.45 -3.70
CA ASN A 222 -35.10 18.64 -4.89
C ASN A 222 -34.25 19.41 -5.90
N LEU A 223 -33.14 18.82 -6.30
CA LEU A 223 -32.32 19.39 -7.36
C LEU A 223 -32.92 19.08 -8.73
N HIS A 224 -32.52 19.86 -9.73
CA HIS A 224 -32.83 19.60 -11.15
C HIS A 224 -34.31 19.62 -11.54
N CYS A 225 -35.21 20.10 -10.66
CA CYS A 225 -36.61 20.39 -10.97
C CYS A 225 -36.81 21.89 -11.17
N THR A 226 -36.60 22.34 -12.41
CA THR A 226 -36.75 23.75 -12.82
C THR A 226 -38.15 24.05 -13.37
N SER A 227 -38.79 23.07 -13.98
CA SER A 227 -40.12 23.17 -14.57
C SER A 227 -40.93 21.94 -14.15
N PRO A 228 -41.65 22.01 -13.00
CA PRO A 228 -42.49 20.91 -12.54
C PRO A 228 -43.50 20.52 -13.61
N ARG A 229 -43.77 19.21 -13.71
CA ARG A 229 -44.63 18.63 -14.74
C ARG A 229 -46.04 19.20 -14.74
N GLN A 230 -46.44 19.79 -15.86
CA GLN A 230 -47.77 20.38 -16.04
C GLN A 230 -48.81 19.39 -16.59
N ASP A 231 -48.37 18.21 -17.04
CA ASP A 231 -49.23 17.14 -17.54
C ASP A 231 -49.85 16.27 -16.42
N VAL A 232 -49.49 16.53 -15.16
CA VAL A 232 -50.13 15.97 -13.95
C VAL A 232 -51.04 17.03 -13.33
N SER A 233 -52.35 16.74 -13.23
CA SER A 233 -53.34 17.71 -12.72
C SER A 233 -53.04 18.19 -11.31
N ALA A 234 -52.58 17.32 -10.42
CA ALA A 234 -52.28 17.67 -9.03
C ALA A 234 -51.21 18.75 -8.87
N ILE A 235 -50.19 18.74 -9.72
CA ILE A 235 -49.14 19.77 -9.73
C ILE A 235 -49.68 21.06 -10.34
N ARG A 236 -50.34 20.97 -11.51
CA ARG A 236 -50.92 22.12 -12.19
C ARG A 236 -51.96 22.85 -11.34
N ASP A 237 -52.78 22.10 -10.61
CA ASP A 237 -53.88 22.61 -9.78
C ASP A 237 -53.40 22.97 -8.35
N GLY A 238 -52.10 22.82 -8.05
CA GLY A 238 -51.50 23.20 -6.76
C GLY A 238 -51.82 22.29 -5.58
N ARG A 239 -52.35 21.09 -5.81
CA ARG A 239 -52.63 20.08 -4.76
C ARG A 239 -51.37 19.36 -4.28
N ILE A 240 -50.37 19.23 -5.14
CA ILE A 240 -49.01 18.76 -4.83
C ILE A 240 -48.04 19.91 -5.09
N SER A 241 -47.14 20.15 -4.14
CA SER A 241 -46.02 21.09 -4.29
C SER A 241 -44.70 20.33 -4.25
N ILE A 242 -43.92 20.42 -5.34
CA ILE A 242 -42.57 19.85 -5.36
C ILE A 242 -41.64 20.74 -4.55
N VAL A 243 -40.94 20.16 -3.58
CA VAL A 243 -40.01 20.89 -2.70
C VAL A 243 -38.75 21.25 -3.51
N SER A 244 -38.76 22.32 -4.29
CA SER A 244 -37.61 22.74 -5.12
C SER A 244 -36.54 23.52 -4.37
N GLU A 245 -36.89 24.09 -3.22
CA GLU A 245 -35.99 24.82 -2.31
C GLU A 245 -36.14 24.32 -0.88
N HIS A 246 -35.20 24.71 -0.01
CA HIS A 246 -35.29 24.37 1.41
C HIS A 246 -36.58 24.95 2.03
N THR A 247 -37.50 24.08 2.41
CA THR A 247 -38.84 24.45 2.86
C THR A 247 -39.02 24.11 4.32
N ASP A 248 -39.69 24.97 5.09
CA ASP A 248 -39.97 24.72 6.50
C ASP A 248 -40.84 23.46 6.67
N PHE A 249 -40.55 22.68 7.72
CA PHE A 249 -41.19 21.41 8.00
C PHE A 249 -41.77 21.41 9.39
N ASN A 250 -43.08 21.22 9.52
CA ASN A 250 -43.78 21.20 10.81
C ASN A 250 -43.58 19.90 11.59
N ARG A 251 -42.89 18.91 10.99
CA ARG A 251 -42.50 17.66 11.64
C ARG A 251 -43.70 16.83 12.08
N SER A 252 -44.77 16.84 11.29
CA SER A 252 -45.92 15.97 11.50
C SER A 252 -45.62 14.54 11.02
N TYR A 253 -46.26 14.07 9.96
CA TYR A 253 -45.96 12.76 9.37
C TYR A 253 -45.29 12.90 8.01
N ALA A 254 -44.28 12.06 7.79
CA ALA A 254 -43.66 11.89 6.49
C ALA A 254 -43.79 10.43 6.03
N ALA A 255 -44.07 10.24 4.74
CA ALA A 255 -44.08 8.92 4.10
C ALA A 255 -42.87 8.75 3.18
N VAL A 256 -42.36 7.53 3.05
CA VAL A 256 -41.23 7.19 2.16
C VAL A 256 -41.67 6.08 1.23
N ASN A 257 -41.53 6.30 -0.08
CA ASN A 257 -41.77 5.30 -1.11
C ASN A 257 -40.45 4.71 -1.63
N ASP A 258 -40.49 3.43 -2.00
CA ASP A 258 -39.37 2.76 -2.66
C ASP A 258 -39.88 1.68 -3.64
N HIS A 259 -39.12 1.42 -4.69
CA HIS A 259 -39.50 0.47 -5.75
C HIS A 259 -38.31 -0.41 -6.18
N SER A 260 -38.62 -1.66 -6.53
CA SER A 260 -37.65 -2.63 -7.06
C SER A 260 -38.04 -3.10 -8.46
N TYR A 261 -37.05 -3.52 -9.26
CA TYR A 261 -37.27 -4.00 -10.63
C TYR A 261 -37.48 -5.52 -10.75
N THR A 262 -37.35 -6.29 -9.65
CA THR A 262 -37.49 -7.76 -9.63
C THR A 262 -38.70 -8.26 -8.82
N ASP A 263 -39.20 -9.46 -9.20
CA ASP A 263 -40.06 -10.35 -8.39
C ASP A 263 -39.18 -11.48 -7.83
N THR A 264 -39.23 -11.75 -6.53
CA THR A 264 -38.43 -12.81 -5.89
C THR A 264 -39.33 -13.84 -5.21
N LYS A 265 -39.55 -14.97 -5.89
CA LYS A 265 -40.04 -16.21 -5.26
C LYS A 265 -38.90 -16.84 -4.47
N ASP A 266 -38.87 -16.69 -3.14
CA ASP A 266 -38.59 -17.77 -2.18
C ASP A 266 -38.24 -17.23 -0.77
N ASN A 267 -39.17 -17.41 0.17
CA ASN A 267 -39.03 -17.10 1.60
C ASN A 267 -38.27 -18.20 2.35
N LYS A 268 -36.93 -18.15 2.41
CA LYS A 268 -36.16 -18.96 3.38
C LYS A 268 -34.93 -18.25 3.92
N THR A 269 -34.88 -18.10 5.25
CA THR A 269 -33.69 -17.67 6.00
C THR A 269 -33.18 -18.85 6.83
N VAL A 270 -31.86 -19.08 6.83
CA VAL A 270 -31.18 -20.09 7.66
C VAL A 270 -30.19 -19.37 8.58
N SER A 271 -30.26 -19.66 9.88
CA SER A 271 -29.31 -19.16 10.89
C SER A 271 -28.25 -20.22 11.18
N LEU A 272 -26.97 -19.82 11.16
CA LEU A 272 -25.85 -20.62 11.68
C LEU A 272 -25.18 -19.84 12.82
N TYR A 273 -24.94 -20.53 13.93
CA TYR A 273 -24.36 -20.01 15.17
C TYR A 273 -22.93 -20.52 15.32
N GLU A 274 -22.01 -19.63 15.70
CA GLU A 274 -20.75 -20.04 16.33
C GLU A 274 -20.21 -18.94 17.27
N LYS A 275 -19.50 -19.38 18.32
CA LYS A 275 -19.13 -18.62 19.52
C LYS A 275 -17.64 -18.26 19.48
N ALA A 276 -17.27 -17.05 19.89
CA ALA A 276 -15.89 -16.71 20.26
C ALA A 276 -15.85 -15.67 21.40
N GLU A 277 -14.80 -15.76 22.21
CA GLU A 277 -14.58 -15.12 23.51
C GLU A 277 -13.87 -13.76 23.41
N ARG A 278 -13.95 -13.00 24.52
CA ARG A 278 -13.55 -11.60 24.66
C ARG A 278 -12.04 -11.47 24.92
N VAL A 279 -11.40 -10.51 24.26
CA VAL A 279 -10.02 -10.08 24.53
C VAL A 279 -10.02 -9.09 25.71
N ASP A 280 -9.22 -9.38 26.72
CA ASP A 280 -9.09 -8.59 27.95
C ASP A 280 -8.03 -7.50 27.79
N THR A 281 -8.41 -6.23 27.95
CA THR A 281 -7.47 -5.09 28.03
C THR A 281 -7.14 -4.87 29.49
N SER A 282 -5.99 -5.39 29.94
CA SER A 282 -5.52 -5.25 31.32
C SER A 282 -5.38 -3.77 31.71
N LYS A 283 -6.10 -3.32 32.74
CA LYS A 283 -5.98 -1.97 33.32
C LYS A 283 -4.82 -1.94 34.33
N PRO A 284 -4.13 -0.80 34.48
CA PRO A 284 -3.10 -0.65 35.51
C PRO A 284 -3.72 -0.73 36.92
N PRO A 285 -2.98 -1.20 37.94
CA PRO A 285 -3.50 -1.32 39.30
C PRO A 285 -3.73 0.06 39.93
N LEU A 286 -4.92 0.28 40.47
CA LEU A 286 -5.34 1.54 41.07
C LEU A 286 -5.15 1.54 42.59
N TRP A 287 -4.42 2.53 43.09
CA TRP A 287 -4.13 2.70 44.51
C TRP A 287 -4.71 4.00 45.04
N PHE A 288 -5.43 3.93 46.16
CA PHE A 288 -5.82 5.12 46.91
C PHE A 288 -4.82 5.40 48.02
N VAL A 289 -4.30 6.62 48.04
CA VAL A 289 -3.35 7.12 49.04
C VAL A 289 -4.06 8.15 49.92
N TYR A 290 -4.23 7.85 51.20
CA TYR A 290 -4.88 8.76 52.15
C TYR A 290 -3.83 9.51 52.98
N SER A 291 -3.71 10.82 52.77
CA SER A 291 -2.75 11.65 53.49
C SER A 291 -3.23 12.05 54.88
N GLY A 292 -2.30 12.19 55.81
CA GLY A 292 -2.59 12.53 57.20
C GLY A 292 -2.55 14.03 57.50
N MET A 293 -2.16 14.32 58.74
CA MET A 293 -2.01 15.67 59.27
C MET A 293 -0.99 16.50 58.48
N GLY A 294 -1.27 17.78 58.29
CA GLY A 294 -0.51 18.72 57.46
C GLY A 294 -1.11 18.93 56.06
N SER A 295 -2.12 18.14 55.69
CA SER A 295 -2.88 18.30 54.45
C SER A 295 -4.00 19.35 54.53
N GLN A 296 -4.46 19.68 55.74
CA GLN A 296 -5.51 20.68 55.98
C GLN A 296 -5.05 22.12 55.67
N TRP A 297 -5.99 22.96 55.24
CA TRP A 297 -5.79 24.38 54.96
C TRP A 297 -7.13 25.13 54.99
N VAL A 298 -7.10 26.45 55.18
CA VAL A 298 -8.32 27.28 55.30
C VAL A 298 -9.16 27.28 54.03
N GLY A 299 -10.48 27.09 54.14
CA GLY A 299 -11.37 27.03 52.99
C GLY A 299 -11.22 25.77 52.11
N MET A 300 -10.60 24.69 52.63
CA MET A 300 -10.35 23.46 51.86
C MET A 300 -11.60 22.76 51.32
N GLY A 301 -12.77 22.99 51.91
CA GLY A 301 -14.05 22.47 51.45
C GLY A 301 -14.84 23.42 50.55
N THR A 302 -14.53 24.72 50.57
CA THR A 302 -15.41 25.79 50.03
C THR A 302 -15.81 25.56 48.58
N GLN A 303 -14.85 25.27 47.70
CA GLN A 303 -15.15 25.07 46.28
C GLN A 303 -15.82 23.71 46.02
N LEU A 304 -15.43 22.67 46.75
CA LEU A 304 -15.95 21.31 46.59
C LEU A 304 -17.43 21.19 46.97
N MET A 305 -17.96 22.09 47.82
CA MET A 305 -19.39 22.18 48.13
C MET A 305 -20.28 22.41 46.90
N ARG A 306 -19.73 22.84 45.75
CA ARG A 306 -20.45 22.93 44.47
C ARG A 306 -20.83 21.55 43.90
N ILE A 307 -20.18 20.48 44.33
CA ILE A 307 -20.45 19.11 43.89
C ILE A 307 -21.51 18.50 44.82
N PRO A 308 -22.71 18.13 44.31
CA PRO A 308 -23.80 17.65 45.16
C PRO A 308 -23.45 16.45 46.03
N ILE A 309 -22.67 15.49 45.49
CA ILE A 309 -22.21 14.30 46.22
C ILE A 309 -21.37 14.70 47.44
N PHE A 310 -20.44 15.64 47.24
CA PHE A 310 -19.56 16.13 48.31
C PHE A 310 -20.36 16.89 49.37
N ALA A 311 -21.22 17.83 48.95
CA ALA A 311 -22.05 18.60 49.87
C ALA A 311 -22.97 17.70 50.72
N ALA A 312 -23.56 16.66 50.12
CA ALA A 312 -24.37 15.69 50.84
C ALA A 312 -23.56 14.91 51.88
N ALA A 313 -22.32 14.54 51.59
CA ALA A 313 -21.43 13.88 52.55
C ALA A 313 -21.07 14.80 53.73
N VAL A 314 -20.78 16.08 53.47
CA VAL A 314 -20.53 17.08 54.50
C VAL A 314 -21.75 17.27 55.40
N GLU A 315 -22.95 17.36 54.82
CA GLU A 315 -24.20 17.52 55.57
C GLU A 315 -24.47 16.34 56.51
N ARG A 316 -24.28 15.10 56.05
CA ARG A 316 -24.40 13.91 56.91
C ARG A 316 -23.38 13.94 58.06
N CYS A 317 -22.13 14.32 57.77
CA CYS A 317 -21.12 14.50 58.80
C CYS A 317 -21.50 15.62 59.79
N HIS A 318 -22.08 16.71 59.32
CA HIS A 318 -22.54 17.83 60.16
C HIS A 318 -23.64 17.39 61.11
N GLN A 319 -24.63 16.64 60.63
CA GLN A 319 -25.73 16.13 61.47
C GLN A 319 -25.24 15.22 62.61
N ILE A 320 -24.18 14.45 62.38
CA ILE A 320 -23.55 13.57 63.39
C ILE A 320 -22.78 14.40 64.44
N LEU A 321 -22.16 15.50 64.02
CA LEU A 321 -21.26 16.32 64.85
C LEU A 321 -21.97 17.48 65.57
N ALA A 322 -23.06 18.01 65.02
CA ALA A 322 -23.79 19.14 65.57
C ALA A 322 -24.27 18.92 67.03
N PRO A 323 -24.80 17.74 67.43
CA PRO A 323 -25.15 17.44 68.82
C PRO A 323 -23.96 17.48 69.79
N ARG A 324 -22.72 17.43 69.27
CA ARG A 324 -21.46 17.47 70.03
C ARG A 324 -20.82 18.86 70.01
N GLY A 325 -21.56 19.88 69.53
CA GLY A 325 -21.12 21.28 69.52
C GLY A 325 -20.11 21.61 68.42
N VAL A 326 -20.03 20.80 67.36
CA VAL A 326 -19.09 21.02 66.26
C VAL A 326 -19.82 21.41 64.97
N ASP A 327 -19.49 22.58 64.44
CA ASP A 327 -19.92 23.03 63.12
C ASP A 327 -18.85 22.71 62.06
N ILE A 328 -18.96 21.52 61.48
CA ILE A 328 -17.99 21.04 60.49
C ILE A 328 -18.04 21.80 59.16
N VAL A 329 -19.19 22.39 58.82
CA VAL A 329 -19.33 23.19 57.59
C VAL A 329 -18.46 24.43 57.74
N ASN A 330 -18.61 25.16 58.85
CA ASN A 330 -17.77 26.31 59.13
C ASN A 330 -16.27 25.95 59.20
N ILE A 331 -15.90 24.82 59.82
CA ILE A 331 -14.49 24.37 59.90
C ILE A 331 -13.84 24.24 58.52
N ILE A 332 -14.56 23.69 57.53
CA ILE A 332 -13.98 23.45 56.19
C ILE A 332 -14.16 24.64 55.23
N THR A 333 -15.03 25.61 55.53
CA THR A 333 -15.31 26.76 54.65
C THR A 333 -14.79 28.11 55.16
N THR A 334 -14.43 28.22 56.44
CA THR A 334 -13.96 29.48 57.03
C THR A 334 -12.65 29.97 56.42
N THR A 335 -12.45 31.29 56.48
CA THR A 335 -11.21 31.98 56.11
C THR A 335 -10.34 32.34 57.32
N ASP A 336 -10.73 31.96 58.55
CA ASP A 336 -9.94 32.20 59.75
C ASP A 336 -8.68 31.33 59.75
N GLU A 337 -7.50 31.97 59.66
CA GLU A 337 -6.19 31.31 59.68
C GLU A 337 -5.92 30.51 60.95
N ASN A 338 -6.61 30.81 62.05
CA ASN A 338 -6.42 30.14 63.33
C ASN A 338 -7.32 28.93 63.56
N ILE A 339 -8.26 28.61 62.65
CA ILE A 339 -9.25 27.55 62.85
C ILE A 339 -8.60 26.19 63.15
N PHE A 340 -7.44 25.91 62.54
CA PHE A 340 -6.72 24.65 62.69
C PHE A 340 -5.69 24.63 63.84
N ASN A 341 -5.55 25.72 64.60
CA ASN A 341 -4.82 25.69 65.87
C ASN A 341 -5.48 24.72 66.85
N ASN A 342 -6.82 24.61 66.77
CA ASN A 342 -7.56 23.53 67.42
C ASN A 342 -7.37 22.23 66.64
N ILE A 343 -6.68 21.28 67.27
CA ILE A 343 -6.34 20.00 66.66
C ILE A 343 -7.55 19.13 66.32
N LEU A 344 -8.65 19.28 67.06
CA LEU A 344 -9.92 18.63 66.76
C LEU A 344 -10.43 19.04 65.38
N ASN A 345 -10.33 20.32 65.03
CA ASN A 345 -10.74 20.83 63.72
C ASN A 345 -9.88 20.28 62.59
N SER A 346 -8.58 20.07 62.83
CA SER A 346 -7.68 19.45 61.85
C SER A 346 -8.07 18.01 61.54
N PHE A 347 -8.32 17.18 62.57
CA PHE A 347 -8.72 15.79 62.37
C PHE A 347 -10.08 15.66 61.67
N LEU A 348 -11.07 16.44 62.13
CA LEU A 348 -12.41 16.41 61.54
C LEU A 348 -12.42 16.95 60.11
N GLY A 349 -11.70 18.05 59.88
CA GLY A 349 -11.58 18.65 58.56
C GLY A 349 -10.97 17.67 57.54
N ILE A 350 -9.85 17.03 57.86
CA ILE A 350 -9.24 16.01 56.98
C ILE A 350 -10.22 14.87 56.72
N ALA A 351 -10.85 14.33 57.77
CA ALA A 351 -11.77 13.21 57.66
C ALA A 351 -12.96 13.54 56.75
N VAL A 352 -13.61 14.69 56.90
CA VAL A 352 -14.75 15.08 56.06
C VAL A 352 -14.37 15.26 54.60
N ILE A 353 -13.22 15.89 54.32
CA ILE A 353 -12.76 16.00 52.92
C ILE A 353 -12.50 14.61 52.33
N GLN A 354 -11.85 13.72 53.08
CA GLN A 354 -11.56 12.35 52.63
C GLN A 354 -12.84 11.54 52.40
N ILE A 355 -13.84 11.65 53.27
CA ILE A 355 -15.16 11.02 53.08
C ILE A 355 -15.79 11.53 51.78
N GLY A 356 -15.89 12.84 51.61
CA GLY A 356 -16.54 13.44 50.44
C GLY A 356 -15.84 13.10 49.11
N LEU A 357 -14.50 13.11 49.08
CA LEU A 357 -13.73 12.72 47.89
C LEU A 357 -13.83 11.22 47.59
N THR A 358 -13.86 10.38 48.62
CA THR A 358 -14.08 8.93 48.46
C THR A 358 -15.48 8.64 47.92
N ASP A 359 -16.49 9.35 48.41
CA ASP A 359 -17.86 9.25 47.91
C ASP A 359 -17.95 9.66 46.44
N ILE A 360 -17.29 10.75 46.03
CA ILE A 360 -17.21 11.15 44.62
C ILE A 360 -16.60 10.03 43.77
N LEU A 361 -15.43 9.51 44.15
CA LEU A 361 -14.76 8.44 43.40
C LEU A 361 -15.63 7.18 43.30
N ARG A 362 -16.29 6.80 44.39
CA ARG A 362 -17.23 5.66 44.43
C ARG A 362 -18.42 5.86 43.48
N HIS A 363 -19.01 7.05 43.44
CA HIS A 363 -20.12 7.37 42.51
C HIS A 363 -19.67 7.46 41.05
N LEU A 364 -18.42 7.84 40.81
CA LEU A 364 -17.77 7.75 39.50
C LEU A 364 -17.44 6.30 39.09
N GLY A 365 -17.66 5.31 39.95
CA GLY A 365 -17.29 3.92 39.68
C GLY A 365 -15.77 3.65 39.75
N ILE A 366 -15.01 4.58 40.33
CA ILE A 366 -13.57 4.46 40.54
C ILE A 366 -13.34 3.82 41.92
N VAL A 367 -12.96 2.55 41.92
CA VAL A 367 -12.76 1.73 43.13
C VAL A 367 -11.32 1.24 43.16
N PRO A 368 -10.61 1.36 44.30
CA PRO A 368 -9.21 0.97 44.37
C PRO A 368 -9.04 -0.56 44.37
N ASP A 369 -7.93 -0.99 43.78
CA ASP A 369 -7.37 -2.34 43.95
C ASP A 369 -6.63 -2.42 45.28
N TYR A 370 -5.93 -1.35 45.66
CA TYR A 370 -5.16 -1.26 46.90
C TYR A 370 -5.31 0.09 47.58
N ILE A 371 -5.14 0.12 48.90
CA ILE A 371 -5.36 1.29 49.74
C ILE A 371 -4.21 1.41 50.73
N ILE A 372 -3.59 2.59 50.80
CA ILE A 372 -2.52 2.93 51.73
C ILE A 372 -2.84 4.26 52.41
N GLY A 373 -2.59 4.35 53.71
CA GLY A 373 -2.84 5.56 54.50
C GLY A 373 -1.58 6.04 55.19
N HIS A 374 -1.53 7.33 55.50
CA HIS A 374 -0.46 7.92 56.31
C HIS A 374 -1.06 8.50 57.59
N SER A 375 -0.62 7.99 58.75
CA SER A 375 -1.13 8.43 60.06
C SER A 375 -2.68 8.39 60.09
N VAL A 376 -3.33 9.52 60.36
CA VAL A 376 -4.80 9.63 60.39
C VAL A 376 -5.49 9.33 59.06
N GLY A 377 -4.77 9.36 57.94
CA GLY A 377 -5.29 8.88 56.66
C GLY A 377 -5.76 7.43 56.70
N GLU A 378 -5.28 6.61 57.64
CA GLU A 378 -5.79 5.23 57.83
C GLU A 378 -7.26 5.15 58.28
N LEU A 379 -7.84 6.22 58.83
CA LEU A 379 -9.29 6.30 59.01
C LEU A 379 -10.01 6.35 57.65
N GLY A 380 -9.45 7.11 56.70
CA GLY A 380 -9.92 7.15 55.32
C GLY A 380 -9.77 5.79 54.62
N CYS A 381 -8.68 5.07 54.89
CA CYS A 381 -8.52 3.69 54.41
C CYS A 381 -9.62 2.77 54.92
N GLY A 382 -9.94 2.83 56.22
CA GLY A 382 -11.02 2.04 56.81
C GLY A 382 -12.38 2.32 56.16
N TYR A 383 -12.67 3.58 55.80
CA TYR A 383 -13.89 3.94 55.08
C TYR A 383 -13.90 3.49 53.61
N ALA A 384 -12.76 3.63 52.92
CA ALA A 384 -12.60 3.19 51.54
C ALA A 384 -12.70 1.67 51.38
N ASP A 385 -12.14 0.93 52.34
CA ASP A 385 -12.19 -0.53 52.45
C ASP A 385 -13.57 -1.07 52.85
N GLY A 386 -14.48 -0.19 53.32
CA GLY A 386 -15.81 -0.56 53.82
C GLY A 386 -15.83 -1.10 55.25
N CYS A 387 -14.68 -1.05 55.94
CA CYS A 387 -14.52 -1.42 57.33
C CYS A 387 -15.21 -0.45 58.30
N LEU A 388 -15.11 0.85 58.03
CA LEU A 388 -15.79 1.91 58.78
C LEU A 388 -16.98 2.44 57.98
N THR A 389 -18.09 2.71 58.66
CA THR A 389 -19.14 3.58 58.15
C THR A 389 -18.70 5.04 58.17
N GLU A 390 -19.43 5.93 57.49
CA GLU A 390 -19.14 7.37 57.54
C GLU A 390 -19.24 7.92 58.97
N GLU A 391 -20.21 7.44 59.75
CA GLU A 391 -20.39 7.81 61.16
C GLU A 391 -19.23 7.32 62.02
N GLU A 392 -18.80 6.07 61.87
CA GLU A 392 -17.66 5.53 62.60
C GLU A 392 -16.36 6.27 62.23
N MET A 393 -16.13 6.57 60.95
CA MET A 393 -14.94 7.32 60.52
C MET A 393 -14.90 8.72 61.13
N ILE A 394 -15.99 9.49 61.05
CA ILE A 394 -16.00 10.87 61.55
C ILE A 394 -15.95 10.92 63.09
N LEU A 395 -16.60 9.98 63.78
CA LEU A 395 -16.54 9.88 65.24
C LEU A 395 -15.21 9.31 65.74
N ALA A 396 -14.51 8.49 64.96
CA ALA A 396 -13.15 8.08 65.25
C ALA A 396 -12.17 9.26 65.13
N ALA A 397 -12.35 10.11 64.11
CA ALA A 397 -11.59 11.36 63.99
C ALA A 397 -11.91 12.33 65.15
N PHE A 398 -13.18 12.45 65.55
CA PHE A 398 -13.59 13.22 66.74
C PHE A 398 -12.94 12.68 68.01
N SER A 399 -12.98 11.36 68.22
CA SER A 399 -12.39 10.68 69.39
C SER A 399 -10.88 10.93 69.49
N ARG A 400 -10.18 10.92 68.35
CA ARG A 400 -8.76 11.26 68.26
C ARG A 400 -8.47 12.71 68.61
N GLY A 401 -9.22 13.66 68.07
CA GLY A 401 -9.04 15.07 68.43
C GLY A 401 -9.39 15.35 69.89
N LYS A 402 -10.45 14.73 70.40
CA LYS A 402 -10.92 14.91 71.77
C LYS A 402 -9.92 14.38 72.80
N VAL A 403 -9.39 13.16 72.62
CA VAL A 403 -8.39 12.63 73.56
C VAL A 403 -7.11 13.48 73.58
N SER A 404 -6.71 14.04 72.44
CA SER A 404 -5.57 14.97 72.35
C SER A 404 -5.78 16.26 73.13
N LEU A 405 -7.04 16.66 73.40
CA LEU A 405 -7.38 17.82 74.22
C LEU A 405 -7.61 17.45 75.69
N ASP A 406 -8.18 16.27 75.96
CA ASP A 406 -8.53 15.80 77.30
C ASP A 406 -7.31 15.30 78.09
N THR A 407 -6.26 14.84 77.40
CA THR A 407 -5.04 14.31 78.04
C THR A 407 -4.01 15.43 78.22
N PRO A 408 -3.52 15.69 79.44
CA PRO A 408 -2.42 16.62 79.66
C PRO A 408 -1.13 16.01 79.10
N LEU A 409 -0.63 16.58 78.01
CA LEU A 409 0.59 16.13 77.33
C LEU A 409 1.72 17.12 77.54
N ILE A 410 2.96 16.67 77.37
CA ILE A 410 4.10 17.59 77.32
C ILE A 410 3.97 18.53 76.12
N LYS A 411 4.63 19.69 76.19
CA LYS A 411 4.81 20.55 75.03
C LYS A 411 5.74 19.87 74.02
N GLY A 412 5.15 19.27 72.98
CA GLY A 412 5.83 18.55 71.92
C GLY A 412 5.98 19.36 70.63
N SER A 413 6.85 18.90 69.74
CA SER A 413 6.95 19.38 68.36
C SER A 413 7.29 18.22 67.42
N MET A 414 6.98 18.39 66.14
CA MET A 414 7.31 17.45 65.07
C MET A 414 8.02 18.20 63.94
N ALA A 415 8.93 17.54 63.24
CA ALA A 415 9.65 18.15 62.11
C ALA A 415 9.85 17.16 60.96
N ALA A 416 9.64 17.64 59.73
CA ALA A 416 10.00 16.91 58.52
C ALA A 416 11.50 17.07 58.25
N VAL A 417 12.19 15.96 57.96
CA VAL A 417 13.63 15.90 57.73
C VAL A 417 13.90 15.27 56.36
N GLY A 418 14.84 15.83 55.62
CA GLY A 418 15.30 15.36 54.30
C GLY A 418 16.31 14.22 54.38
N LEU A 419 16.09 13.26 55.28
CA LEU A 419 16.87 12.03 55.45
C LEU A 419 15.89 10.88 55.67
N GLY A 420 16.20 9.70 55.14
CA GLY A 420 15.43 8.47 55.40
C GLY A 420 15.69 7.88 56.77
N TYR A 421 14.91 6.86 57.15
CA TYR A 421 14.89 6.29 58.50
C TYR A 421 16.28 5.82 58.96
N GLU A 422 16.96 5.02 58.12
CA GLU A 422 18.29 4.46 58.44
C GLU A 422 19.36 5.54 58.61
N GLN A 423 19.19 6.70 57.96
CA GLN A 423 20.13 7.82 58.02
C GLN A 423 19.89 8.72 59.25
N ILE A 424 18.62 8.99 59.59
CA ILE A 424 18.28 9.91 60.68
C ILE A 424 18.33 9.24 62.07
N ARG A 425 17.99 7.95 62.16
CA ARG A 425 17.98 7.20 63.42
C ARG A 425 19.26 7.31 64.25
N PRO A 426 20.48 7.12 63.71
CA PRO A 426 21.72 7.24 64.50
C PRO A 426 22.06 8.68 64.91
N LEU A 427 21.43 9.68 64.28
CA LEU A 427 21.65 11.10 64.57
C LEU A 427 20.68 11.64 65.62
N CYS A 428 19.55 10.96 65.87
CA CYS A 428 18.52 11.40 66.81
C CYS A 428 19.04 11.36 68.25
N PRO A 429 18.89 12.45 69.02
CA PRO A 429 19.07 12.44 70.47
C PRO A 429 18.12 11.43 71.15
N PRO A 430 18.46 10.91 72.35
CA PRO A 430 17.61 9.96 73.08
C PRO A 430 16.17 10.43 73.35
N GLU A 431 15.94 11.74 73.36
CA GLU A 431 14.66 12.41 73.59
C GLU A 431 13.79 12.55 72.33
N ILE A 432 14.31 12.24 71.14
CA ILE A 432 13.61 12.43 69.86
C ILE A 432 13.37 11.07 69.20
N ASP A 433 12.10 10.75 68.95
CA ASP A 433 11.69 9.54 68.23
C ASP A 433 11.54 9.84 66.73
N VAL A 434 11.76 8.83 65.88
CA VAL A 434 11.37 8.90 64.46
C VAL A 434 9.93 8.43 64.35
N ALA A 435 9.03 9.37 64.05
CA ALA A 435 7.58 9.18 64.05
C ALA A 435 7.03 8.67 62.71
N CYS A 436 7.55 9.13 61.58
CA CYS A 436 7.07 8.71 60.27
C CYS A 436 8.23 8.38 59.32
N HIS A 437 8.17 7.21 58.70
CA HIS A 437 9.09 6.78 57.65
C HIS A 437 8.38 7.09 56.32
N ASN A 438 8.65 8.25 55.72
CA ASN A 438 7.86 8.73 54.57
C ASN A 438 8.42 8.21 53.23
N GLY A 439 9.75 8.10 53.12
CA GLY A 439 10.43 7.61 51.93
C GLY A 439 11.95 7.52 52.15
N PRO A 440 12.71 7.02 51.15
CA PRO A 440 14.14 6.75 51.29
C PRO A 440 14.99 7.97 51.70
N GLU A 441 14.50 9.19 51.42
CA GLU A 441 15.14 10.45 51.74
C GLU A 441 14.23 11.38 52.59
N SER A 442 13.21 10.83 53.26
CA SER A 442 12.26 11.63 54.02
C SER A 442 11.69 10.92 55.25
N CYS A 443 11.84 11.57 56.40
CA CYS A 443 11.25 11.15 57.67
C CYS A 443 10.60 12.31 58.40
N THR A 444 9.77 12.00 59.39
CA THR A 444 9.28 12.95 60.38
C THR A 444 9.74 12.52 61.76
N ILE A 445 10.40 13.42 62.48
CA ILE A 445 10.83 13.23 63.87
C ILE A 445 9.87 13.92 64.84
N SER A 446 9.79 13.42 66.07
CA SER A 446 8.80 13.84 67.08
C SER A 446 9.40 13.76 68.48
N GLY A 447 9.18 14.80 69.30
CA GLY A 447 9.72 14.86 70.66
C GLY A 447 9.38 16.16 71.41
N PRO A 448 9.99 16.42 72.57
CA PRO A 448 9.78 17.65 73.34
C PRO A 448 10.19 18.89 72.55
N ALA A 449 9.41 19.97 72.62
CA ALA A 449 9.60 21.16 71.78
C ALA A 449 11.02 21.76 71.89
N ASP A 450 11.55 21.91 73.10
CA ASP A 450 12.89 22.49 73.32
C ASP A 450 14.01 21.63 72.72
N ALA A 451 13.88 20.30 72.77
CA ALA A 451 14.84 19.36 72.20
C ALA A 451 14.75 19.38 70.66
N MET A 452 13.52 19.41 70.13
CA MET A 452 13.24 19.50 68.70
C MET A 452 13.81 20.77 68.07
N THR A 453 13.58 21.95 68.66
CA THR A 453 14.10 23.21 68.12
C THR A 453 15.63 23.22 68.07
N LYS A 454 16.31 22.73 69.12
CA LYS A 454 17.77 22.59 69.13
C LYS A 454 18.27 21.62 68.06
N PHE A 455 17.59 20.48 67.90
CA PHE A 455 18.01 19.47 66.94
C PHE A 455 17.74 19.88 65.48
N VAL A 456 16.60 20.51 65.20
CA VAL A 456 16.26 21.08 63.88
C VAL A 456 17.28 22.15 63.48
N ALA A 457 17.65 23.05 64.40
CA ALA A 457 18.70 24.04 64.16
C ALA A 457 20.05 23.37 63.83
N LYS A 458 20.43 22.33 64.58
CA LYS A 458 21.66 21.55 64.35
C LYS A 458 21.67 20.83 63.00
N LEU A 459 20.54 20.28 62.56
CA LEU A 459 20.42 19.66 61.23
C LEU A 459 20.51 20.71 60.11
N THR A 460 19.85 21.85 60.30
CA THR A 460 19.87 22.97 59.35
C THR A 460 21.27 23.55 59.18
N GLU A 461 22.03 23.70 60.27
CA GLU A 461 23.43 24.14 60.26
C GLU A 461 24.34 23.18 59.46
N LYS A 462 24.01 21.89 59.46
CA LYS A 462 24.70 20.86 58.66
C LYS A 462 24.23 20.80 57.20
N GLY A 463 23.36 21.72 56.76
CA GLY A 463 22.80 21.74 55.41
C GLY A 463 21.74 20.66 55.13
N ILE A 464 21.24 19.98 56.17
CA ILE A 464 20.18 18.98 56.04
C ILE A 464 18.83 19.70 56.15
N PHE A 465 17.91 19.45 55.22
CA PHE A 465 16.55 19.98 55.32
C PHE A 465 15.88 19.47 56.60
N ALA A 466 15.50 20.38 57.49
CA ALA A 466 14.71 20.08 58.68
C ALA A 466 13.74 21.25 58.92
N LYS A 467 12.44 20.98 59.01
CA LYS A 467 11.42 22.03 59.23
C LYS A 467 10.33 21.52 60.17
N GLU A 468 10.08 22.27 61.23
CA GLU A 468 8.96 22.01 62.14
C GLU A 468 7.61 22.08 61.40
N VAL A 469 6.72 21.16 61.72
CA VAL A 469 5.38 21.04 61.12
C VAL A 469 4.31 21.35 62.18
N PRO A 470 3.20 22.02 61.80
CA PRO A 470 2.11 22.27 62.75
C PRO A 470 1.54 20.96 63.30
N CYS A 471 1.61 20.80 64.62
CA CYS A 471 1.15 19.62 65.36
C CYS A 471 0.41 19.97 66.66
N SER A 472 -0.04 21.23 66.81
CA SER A 472 -0.71 21.75 68.01
C SER A 472 0.03 21.47 69.32
N GLU A 473 1.35 21.61 69.29
CA GLU A 473 2.25 21.36 70.44
C GLU A 473 2.23 19.91 70.96
N ILE A 474 1.90 18.93 70.10
CA ILE A 474 1.83 17.50 70.47
C ILE A 474 2.83 16.68 69.66
N ALA A 475 3.57 15.80 70.35
CA ALA A 475 4.53 14.87 69.75
C ALA A 475 3.85 13.54 69.35
N TYR A 476 3.17 13.51 68.20
CA TYR A 476 2.48 12.31 67.70
C TYR A 476 3.45 11.18 67.33
N HIS A 477 2.93 9.93 67.33
CA HIS A 477 3.66 8.72 66.93
C HIS A 477 5.00 8.53 67.67
N SER A 478 5.02 8.93 68.94
CA SER A 478 6.19 8.90 69.81
C SER A 478 5.82 8.31 71.17
N ARG A 479 6.82 8.05 72.02
CA ARG A 479 6.56 7.65 73.41
C ARG A 479 5.73 8.66 74.20
N TYR A 480 5.71 9.93 73.80
CA TYR A 480 5.07 11.02 74.53
C TYR A 480 3.55 11.07 74.36
N ILE A 481 2.98 10.39 73.34
CA ILE A 481 1.52 10.30 73.16
C ILE A 481 0.91 9.09 73.88
N ALA A 482 1.74 8.26 74.54
CA ALA A 482 1.31 7.00 75.17
C ALA A 482 0.17 7.17 76.19
N GLU A 483 0.17 8.27 76.96
CA GLU A 483 -0.86 8.55 77.97
C GLU A 483 -2.26 8.78 77.37
N ALA A 484 -2.34 9.19 76.10
CA ALA A 484 -3.62 9.32 75.40
C ALA A 484 -4.20 7.95 74.98
N GLY A 485 -3.39 6.89 74.94
CA GLY A 485 -3.78 5.57 74.44
C GLY A 485 -5.00 4.96 75.13
N PRO A 486 -5.03 4.84 76.48
CA PRO A 486 -6.18 4.29 77.20
C PRO A 486 -7.47 5.10 77.01
N GLY A 487 -7.37 6.43 77.00
CA GLY A 487 -8.51 7.33 76.75
C GLY A 487 -9.06 7.18 75.34
N LEU A 488 -8.18 7.12 74.34
CA LEU A 488 -8.57 6.94 72.94
C LEU A 488 -9.27 5.59 72.75
N LYS A 489 -8.68 4.51 73.28
CA LYS A 489 -9.24 3.17 73.18
C LYS A 489 -10.66 3.13 73.76
N LYS A 490 -10.88 3.78 74.91
CA LYS A 490 -12.20 3.89 75.52
C LYS A 490 -13.19 4.59 74.59
N TYR A 491 -12.84 5.76 74.04
CA TYR A 491 -13.72 6.49 73.11
C TYR A 491 -14.00 5.69 71.83
N LEU A 492 -12.99 5.03 71.27
CA LEU A 492 -13.14 4.24 70.05
C LEU A 492 -13.97 2.96 70.26
N LEU A 493 -13.96 2.36 71.45
CA LEU A 493 -14.84 1.21 71.76
C LEU A 493 -16.33 1.61 71.80
N GLU A 494 -16.65 2.88 72.09
CA GLU A 494 -18.01 3.40 72.02
C GLU A 494 -18.47 3.61 70.57
N VAL A 495 -17.52 3.90 69.66
CA VAL A 495 -17.75 4.15 68.23
C VAL A 495 -17.76 2.83 67.44
N ILE A 496 -16.67 2.06 67.51
CA ILE A 496 -16.44 0.82 66.73
C ILE A 496 -16.86 -0.37 67.59
N LYS A 497 -18.17 -0.63 67.64
CA LYS A 497 -18.74 -1.70 68.48
C LYS A 497 -18.51 -3.09 67.89
N ASN A 498 -18.56 -3.19 66.56
CA ASN A 498 -18.46 -4.44 65.82
C ASN A 498 -17.34 -4.33 64.77
N PRO A 499 -16.08 -4.55 65.14
CA PRO A 499 -14.95 -4.35 64.23
C PRO A 499 -15.03 -5.33 63.05
N LYS A 500 -14.91 -4.79 61.83
CA LYS A 500 -14.91 -5.59 60.59
C LYS A 500 -13.49 -6.04 60.23
N PRO A 501 -13.33 -7.21 59.57
CA PRO A 501 -12.04 -7.62 59.05
C PRO A 501 -11.60 -6.69 57.91
N ARG A 502 -10.34 -6.26 57.95
CA ARG A 502 -9.68 -5.51 56.88
C ARG A 502 -9.53 -6.39 55.66
N SER A 503 -9.79 -5.86 54.47
CA SER A 503 -9.53 -6.62 53.25
C SER A 503 -8.04 -6.62 52.91
N ASP A 504 -7.62 -7.57 52.05
CA ASP A 504 -6.24 -7.64 51.55
C ASP A 504 -5.85 -6.43 50.69
N LYS A 505 -6.82 -5.59 50.29
CA LYS A 505 -6.57 -4.33 49.56
C LYS A 505 -5.90 -3.29 50.45
N TRP A 506 -6.21 -3.27 51.74
CA TRP A 506 -5.69 -2.28 52.66
C TRP A 506 -4.33 -2.71 53.20
N VAL A 507 -3.27 -2.09 52.71
CA VAL A 507 -1.91 -2.26 53.22
C VAL A 507 -1.67 -1.34 54.42
N SER A 508 -1.37 -1.93 55.58
CA SER A 508 -1.23 -1.17 56.84
C SER A 508 0.13 -0.49 56.93
N THR A 509 0.14 0.77 57.34
CA THR A 509 1.35 1.52 57.72
C THR A 509 1.52 1.63 59.23
N SER A 510 0.56 1.13 60.01
CA SER A 510 0.57 1.15 61.48
C SER A 510 1.14 -0.10 62.12
N VAL A 511 1.25 -1.16 61.32
CA VAL A 511 1.68 -2.48 61.76
C VAL A 511 2.73 -2.99 60.77
N PRO A 512 3.88 -3.53 61.24
CA PRO A 512 4.87 -4.13 60.36
C PRO A 512 4.25 -5.27 59.51
N GLN A 513 4.68 -5.38 58.26
CA GLN A 513 4.14 -6.37 57.31
C GLN A 513 4.17 -7.82 57.84
N SER A 514 5.20 -8.18 58.61
CA SER A 514 5.32 -9.51 59.23
C SER A 514 4.19 -9.85 60.22
N LYS A 515 3.47 -8.83 60.71
CA LYS A 515 2.40 -8.94 61.70
C LYS A 515 1.00 -8.67 61.14
N TRP A 516 0.85 -8.41 59.84
CA TRP A 516 -0.47 -8.14 59.25
C TRP A 516 -1.48 -9.28 59.44
N ASN A 517 -1.00 -10.50 59.61
CA ASN A 517 -1.83 -11.68 59.84
C ASN A 517 -2.20 -11.92 61.32
N GLU A 518 -1.66 -11.13 62.26
CA GLU A 518 -2.00 -11.20 63.68
C GLU A 518 -3.43 -10.69 63.92
N PRO A 519 -4.17 -11.23 64.90
CA PRO A 519 -5.56 -10.83 65.17
C PRO A 519 -5.75 -9.31 65.36
N GLU A 520 -4.78 -8.64 65.98
CA GLU A 520 -4.78 -7.21 66.25
C GLU A 520 -4.68 -6.36 64.97
N ALA A 521 -4.12 -6.92 63.89
CA ALA A 521 -3.95 -6.25 62.60
C ALA A 521 -4.98 -6.66 61.56
N LYS A 522 -5.68 -7.78 61.76
CA LYS A 522 -6.72 -8.29 60.84
C LYS A 522 -8.02 -7.51 60.89
N TYR A 523 -8.33 -6.85 62.00
CA TYR A 523 -9.59 -6.14 62.18
C TYR A 523 -9.38 -4.63 62.22
N CYS A 524 -10.31 -3.89 61.61
CA CYS A 524 -10.43 -2.46 61.77
C CYS A 524 -11.12 -2.18 63.11
N SER A 525 -10.32 -2.19 64.18
CA SER A 525 -10.78 -2.16 65.57
C SER A 525 -10.34 -0.89 66.30
N ALA A 526 -10.94 -0.67 67.48
CA ALA A 526 -10.52 0.38 68.41
C ALA A 526 -9.04 0.21 68.80
N GLU A 527 -8.58 -1.03 69.00
CA GLU A 527 -7.18 -1.38 69.25
C GLU A 527 -6.28 -0.98 68.09
N TYR A 528 -6.66 -1.33 66.85
CA TYR A 528 -5.89 -1.01 65.66
C TYR A 528 -5.71 0.51 65.49
N HIS A 529 -6.79 1.27 65.61
CA HIS A 529 -6.74 2.73 65.49
C HIS A 529 -6.08 3.41 66.70
N THR A 530 -6.10 2.79 67.89
CA THR A 530 -5.27 3.26 69.00
C THR A 530 -3.79 3.02 68.69
N ASN A 531 -3.43 1.84 68.20
CA ASN A 531 -2.08 1.49 67.77
C ASN A 531 -1.54 2.47 66.70
N ASN A 532 -2.35 2.83 65.70
CA ASN A 532 -1.96 3.80 64.66
C ASN A 532 -1.56 5.17 65.25
N LEU A 533 -2.16 5.63 66.36
CA LEU A 533 -1.77 6.91 66.96
C LEU A 533 -0.46 6.81 67.74
N LEU A 534 -0.25 5.69 68.42
CA LEU A 534 0.84 5.51 69.38
C LEU A 534 2.18 5.15 68.72
N ASN A 535 2.14 4.42 67.60
CA ASN A 535 3.33 3.85 66.97
C ASN A 535 3.76 4.62 65.72
N PRO A 536 5.01 4.43 65.27
CA PRO A 536 5.52 5.05 64.04
C PRO A 536 4.73 4.65 62.79
N VAL A 537 4.68 5.56 61.82
CA VAL A 537 4.05 5.35 60.51
C VAL A 537 5.07 4.76 59.53
N LEU A 538 4.88 3.50 59.15
CA LEU A 538 5.74 2.69 58.26
C LEU A 538 5.34 2.87 56.79
N PHE A 539 5.29 4.12 56.32
CA PHE A 539 4.78 4.44 54.98
C PHE A 539 5.75 4.05 53.87
N GLU A 540 7.06 4.28 54.06
CA GLU A 540 8.10 3.88 53.11
C GLU A 540 8.06 2.37 52.86
N GLU A 541 8.10 1.58 53.93
CA GLU A 541 8.13 0.11 53.89
C GLU A 541 6.95 -0.44 53.09
N THR A 542 5.77 0.13 53.33
CA THR A 542 4.53 -0.30 52.70
C THR A 542 4.42 0.20 51.27
N SER A 543 4.87 1.43 50.99
CA SER A 543 4.83 2.03 49.64
C SER A 543 5.71 1.30 48.63
N ARG A 544 6.74 0.56 49.06
CA ARG A 544 7.58 -0.29 48.19
C ARG A 544 6.82 -1.44 47.53
N LEU A 545 5.62 -1.78 48.04
CA LEU A 545 4.74 -2.80 47.45
C LEU A 545 3.99 -2.28 46.22
N ILE A 546 4.01 -0.98 45.96
CA ILE A 546 3.36 -0.35 44.82
C ILE A 546 4.10 -0.76 43.54
N PRO A 547 3.42 -1.37 42.55
CA PRO A 547 4.06 -1.76 41.30
C PRO A 547 4.35 -0.54 40.41
N ALA A 548 5.31 -0.70 39.49
CA ALA A 548 5.85 0.40 38.70
C ALA A 548 4.85 1.02 37.71
N ASP A 549 3.79 0.32 37.34
CA ASP A 549 2.73 0.74 36.42
C ASP A 549 1.47 1.24 37.15
N ALA A 550 1.52 1.38 38.49
CA ALA A 550 0.36 1.78 39.28
C ALA A 550 -0.09 3.22 39.01
N VAL A 551 -1.40 3.42 39.16
CA VAL A 551 -2.03 4.74 39.22
C VAL A 551 -2.37 5.06 40.67
N LEU A 552 -1.80 6.13 41.21
CA LEU A 552 -1.90 6.53 42.60
C LEU A 552 -2.80 7.75 42.74
N VAL A 553 -3.98 7.59 43.33
CA VAL A 553 -4.92 8.68 43.61
C VAL A 553 -4.77 9.11 45.06
N GLU A 554 -4.28 10.32 45.27
CA GLU A 554 -4.16 10.89 46.61
C GLU A 554 -5.45 11.57 47.06
N VAL A 555 -6.11 10.94 48.03
CA VAL A 555 -7.38 11.36 48.63
C VAL A 555 -7.10 12.15 49.90
N ALA A 556 -7.03 13.48 49.75
CA ALA A 556 -6.70 14.39 50.84
C ALA A 556 -7.20 15.81 50.54
N PRO A 557 -7.22 16.73 51.53
CA PRO A 557 -7.42 18.16 51.29
C PRO A 557 -6.27 18.85 50.53
N HIS A 558 -5.09 18.23 50.49
CA HIS A 558 -3.97 18.65 49.67
C HIS A 558 -3.07 17.44 49.38
N GLY A 559 -2.59 17.34 48.13
CA GLY A 559 -1.58 16.37 47.70
C GLY A 559 -0.20 16.52 48.38
N LEU A 560 -0.14 16.27 49.69
CA LEU A 560 1.05 16.38 50.54
C LEU A 560 2.07 15.27 50.25
N LEU A 561 1.61 14.06 49.95
CA LEU A 561 2.45 12.88 49.71
C LEU A 561 2.92 12.78 48.25
N GLN A 562 2.30 13.52 47.31
CA GLN A 562 2.74 13.61 45.91
C GLN A 562 4.26 13.73 45.74
N PRO A 563 4.97 14.69 46.39
CA PRO A 563 6.40 14.86 46.16
C PRO A 563 7.24 13.75 46.81
N ILE A 564 6.70 13.07 47.82
CA ILE A 564 7.37 11.94 48.47
C ILE A 564 7.25 10.71 47.57
N LEU A 565 6.03 10.35 47.17
CA LEU A 565 5.77 9.21 46.30
C LEU A 565 6.48 9.32 44.94
N LYS A 566 6.50 10.51 44.32
CA LYS A 566 7.21 10.75 43.05
C LYS A 566 8.73 10.56 43.15
N ARG A 567 9.31 10.74 44.34
CA ARG A 567 10.74 10.51 44.58
C ARG A 567 11.03 9.06 44.99
N SER A 568 10.09 8.43 45.69
CA SER A 568 10.24 7.07 46.21
C SER A 568 9.90 5.97 45.21
N LEU A 569 9.12 6.27 44.16
CA LEU A 569 8.60 5.28 43.20
C LEU A 569 9.15 5.51 41.79
N PRO A 570 9.11 4.49 40.90
CA PRO A 570 9.51 4.63 39.51
C PRO A 570 8.72 5.73 38.77
N SER A 571 9.37 6.40 37.82
CA SER A 571 8.74 7.46 37.00
C SER A 571 7.60 6.99 36.11
N THR A 572 7.44 5.68 35.95
CA THR A 572 6.33 5.03 35.25
C THR A 572 5.02 5.08 36.05
N CYS A 573 5.08 5.20 37.38
CA CYS A 573 3.90 5.38 38.21
C CYS A 573 3.20 6.70 37.87
N ARG A 574 1.87 6.67 37.84
CA ARG A 574 1.04 7.86 37.59
C ARG A 574 0.51 8.36 38.91
N HIS A 575 0.67 9.66 39.16
CA HIS A 575 0.26 10.26 40.44
C HIS A 575 -0.78 11.33 40.20
N VAL A 576 -1.96 11.13 40.78
CA VAL A 576 -3.14 11.96 40.61
C VAL A 576 -3.53 12.53 41.97
N ALA A 577 -3.51 13.85 42.12
CA ALA A 577 -4.02 14.51 43.33
C ALA A 577 -5.42 15.05 43.07
N LEU A 578 -6.35 14.80 43.99
CA LEU A 578 -7.74 15.28 43.85
C LEU A 578 -7.90 16.76 44.20
N THR A 579 -6.98 17.30 45.00
CA THR A 579 -7.03 18.67 45.51
C THR A 579 -5.62 19.27 45.68
N ASN A 580 -5.55 20.60 45.65
CA ASN A 580 -4.33 21.35 45.82
C ASN A 580 -4.59 22.71 46.48
N ARG A 581 -4.03 22.93 47.68
CA ARG A 581 -4.14 24.20 48.43
C ARG A 581 -3.60 25.44 47.71
N ARG A 582 -2.78 25.26 46.67
CA ARG A 582 -2.24 26.37 45.86
C ARG A 582 -3.18 26.77 44.72
N GLN A 583 -4.21 25.98 44.44
CA GLN A 583 -5.18 26.22 43.37
C GLN A 583 -6.39 26.96 43.90
N LYS A 584 -6.91 27.90 43.10
CA LYS A 584 -8.08 28.70 43.46
C LYS A 584 -9.39 27.91 43.38
N ASP A 585 -9.52 27.04 42.37
CA ASP A 585 -10.71 26.21 42.16
C ASP A 585 -10.36 24.73 42.22
N ASN A 586 -10.65 24.09 43.35
CA ASN A 586 -10.39 22.67 43.56
C ASN A 586 -11.42 21.77 42.85
N VAL A 587 -12.55 22.30 42.38
CA VAL A 587 -13.46 21.54 41.50
C VAL A 587 -12.77 21.26 40.17
N MET A 588 -12.06 22.23 39.61
CA MET A 588 -11.30 22.03 38.38
C MET A 588 -10.17 21.02 38.55
N VAL A 589 -9.44 21.08 39.68
CA VAL A 589 -8.38 20.10 39.99
C VAL A 589 -8.94 18.68 40.06
N LEU A 590 -10.12 18.51 40.67
CA LEU A 590 -10.80 17.23 40.74
C LEU A 590 -11.27 16.76 39.35
N LEU A 591 -11.84 17.64 38.53
CA LEU A 591 -12.26 17.28 37.16
C LEU A 591 -11.06 16.92 36.27
N ASP A 592 -9.94 17.63 36.41
CA ASP A 592 -8.67 17.30 35.75
C ASP A 592 -8.16 15.92 36.20
N ALA A 593 -8.28 15.60 37.49
CA ALA A 593 -7.94 14.28 38.02
C ALA A 593 -8.83 13.17 37.43
N VAL A 594 -10.14 13.42 37.28
CA VAL A 594 -11.07 12.49 36.61
C VAL A 594 -10.68 12.30 35.14
N GLY A 595 -10.30 13.36 34.44
CA GLY A 595 -9.78 13.30 33.08
C GLY A 595 -8.48 12.50 32.97
N GLN A 596 -7.54 12.69 33.89
CA GLN A 596 -6.31 11.89 33.97
C GLN A 596 -6.62 10.40 34.17
N LEU A 597 -7.55 10.07 35.08
CA LEU A 597 -7.98 8.69 35.27
C LEU A 597 -8.61 8.10 34.00
N TYR A 598 -9.39 8.87 33.26
CA TYR A 598 -9.91 8.41 31.96
C TYR A 598 -8.78 8.09 30.96
N MET A 599 -7.76 8.94 30.89
CA MET A 599 -6.60 8.73 30.00
C MET A 599 -5.78 7.49 30.38
N GLU A 600 -5.77 7.10 31.66
CA GLU A 600 -5.10 5.88 32.14
C GLU A 600 -5.97 4.61 31.99
N GLY A 601 -7.12 4.70 31.31
CA GLY A 601 -7.98 3.55 30.96
C GLY A 601 -9.10 3.25 31.96
N PHE A 602 -9.35 4.13 32.92
CA PHE A 602 -10.53 4.06 33.78
C PHE A 602 -11.75 4.67 33.07
N LEU A 603 -12.97 4.21 33.42
CA LEU A 603 -14.21 4.68 32.79
C LEU A 603 -15.10 5.38 33.83
N PRO A 604 -14.75 6.61 34.26
CA PRO A 604 -15.51 7.33 35.28
C PRO A 604 -16.93 7.62 34.82
N ASN A 605 -17.92 7.32 35.66
CA ASN A 605 -19.33 7.66 35.44
C ASN A 605 -19.58 9.16 35.72
N VAL A 606 -19.11 10.02 34.81
CA VAL A 606 -19.19 11.48 34.98
C VAL A 606 -20.61 12.02 35.10
N GLN A 607 -21.63 11.26 34.66
CA GLN A 607 -23.05 11.61 34.85
C GLN A 607 -23.43 11.77 36.31
N ALA A 608 -22.70 11.13 37.24
CA ALA A 608 -22.93 11.28 38.67
C ALA A 608 -22.58 12.69 39.20
N LEU A 609 -21.77 13.48 38.47
CA LEU A 609 -21.31 14.79 38.93
C LEU A 609 -22.26 15.94 38.61
N TYR A 610 -23.26 15.72 37.74
CA TYR A 610 -24.19 16.75 37.30
C TYR A 610 -25.66 16.28 37.35
N PRO A 611 -26.64 17.19 37.25
CA PRO A 611 -28.05 16.82 37.30
C PRO A 611 -28.43 15.79 36.23
N LYS A 612 -29.37 14.90 36.55
CA LYS A 612 -29.87 13.88 35.62
C LYS A 612 -30.38 14.54 34.33
N VAL A 613 -29.85 14.08 33.20
CA VAL A 613 -30.31 14.50 31.87
C VAL A 613 -31.64 13.80 31.58
N GLU A 614 -32.59 14.56 31.05
CA GLU A 614 -33.85 14.00 30.55
C GLU A 614 -33.64 13.46 29.14
N PHE A 615 -33.99 12.20 28.95
CA PHE A 615 -33.91 11.51 27.66
C PHE A 615 -35.31 11.18 27.13
N PRO A 616 -35.51 11.15 25.81
CA PRO A 616 -34.52 11.42 24.76
C PRO A 616 -34.12 12.90 24.66
N VAL A 617 -32.91 13.18 24.18
CA VAL A 617 -32.45 14.56 23.94
C VAL A 617 -33.32 15.29 22.91
N SER A 618 -33.40 16.62 23.01
CA SER A 618 -34.22 17.43 22.10
C SER A 618 -33.72 17.39 20.65
N PRO A 619 -34.63 17.49 19.65
CA PRO A 619 -34.26 17.71 18.26
C PRO A 619 -33.33 18.92 18.10
N GLY A 620 -32.37 18.84 17.18
CA GLY A 620 -31.38 19.90 16.96
C GLY A 620 -30.14 19.80 17.87
N THR A 621 -30.09 18.81 18.77
CA THR A 621 -28.83 18.41 19.43
C THR A 621 -27.79 18.07 18.34
N PRO A 622 -26.51 18.48 18.43
CA PRO A 622 -25.52 18.15 17.39
C PRO A 622 -25.40 16.64 17.11
N MET A 623 -25.20 16.24 15.85
CA MET A 623 -24.96 14.84 15.49
C MET A 623 -23.56 14.39 15.91
N LEU A 624 -23.38 13.09 16.22
CA LEU A 624 -22.09 12.56 16.69
C LEU A 624 -21.28 11.86 15.59
N SER A 625 -21.92 11.33 14.55
CA SER A 625 -21.27 10.46 13.56
C SER A 625 -20.09 11.11 12.84
N HIS A 626 -20.15 12.42 12.59
CA HIS A 626 -19.08 13.17 11.91
C HIS A 626 -17.89 13.54 12.83
N LEU A 627 -18.02 13.33 14.14
CA LEU A 627 -16.93 13.57 15.11
C LEU A 627 -16.08 12.32 15.35
N VAL A 628 -16.50 11.17 14.82
CA VAL A 628 -15.75 9.91 14.90
C VAL A 628 -14.78 9.83 13.73
N GLU A 629 -13.51 10.02 14.03
CA GLU A 629 -12.42 9.88 13.07
C GLU A 629 -11.83 8.47 13.09
N TRP A 630 -11.32 8.04 11.94
CA TRP A 630 -10.71 6.73 11.74
C TRP A 630 -9.27 6.89 11.24
N SER A 631 -8.40 5.96 11.60
CA SER A 631 -7.04 5.92 11.07
C SER A 631 -7.02 5.33 9.66
N HIS A 632 -7.31 6.14 8.65
CA HIS A 632 -7.23 5.76 7.22
C HIS A 632 -5.81 5.95 6.63
N ILE A 633 -4.78 5.52 7.37
CA ILE A 633 -3.37 5.64 6.94
C ILE A 633 -3.01 4.52 5.95
N GLU A 634 -3.65 3.36 6.09
CA GLU A 634 -3.44 2.22 5.19
C GLU A 634 -4.28 2.37 3.92
N GLU A 635 -3.62 2.32 2.76
CA GLU A 635 -4.28 2.24 1.46
C GLU A 635 -4.56 0.77 1.12
N TRP A 636 -5.81 0.48 0.77
CA TRP A 636 -6.25 -0.85 0.38
C TRP A 636 -6.44 -0.88 -1.13
N GLU A 637 -5.96 -1.95 -1.78
CA GLU A 637 -6.18 -2.14 -3.20
C GLU A 637 -7.67 -2.31 -3.48
N LEU A 638 -8.26 -1.29 -4.12
CA LEU A 638 -9.60 -1.40 -4.67
C LEU A 638 -9.54 -2.22 -5.95
N PRO A 639 -10.39 -3.24 -6.12
CA PRO A 639 -10.43 -4.02 -7.36
C PRO A 639 -10.70 -3.09 -8.57
N SER A 640 -9.66 -2.81 -9.35
CA SER A 640 -9.78 -2.03 -10.59
C SER A 640 -10.15 -2.96 -11.74
N TYR A 641 -11.45 -3.09 -12.00
CA TYR A 641 -11.96 -3.83 -13.15
C TYR A 641 -11.88 -3.01 -14.44
N LEU A 642 -10.70 -2.46 -14.75
CA LEU A 642 -10.37 -1.93 -16.06
C LEU A 642 -10.14 -3.08 -17.04
N THR A 643 -11.14 -3.93 -17.31
CA THR A 643 -11.15 -4.87 -18.45
C THR A 643 -9.88 -5.74 -18.67
N LYS A 644 -9.02 -5.94 -17.66
CA LYS A 644 -7.79 -6.75 -17.82
C LYS A 644 -8.07 -8.25 -17.81
N ASP A 645 -9.18 -8.68 -17.20
CA ASP A 645 -9.59 -10.08 -17.21
C ASP A 645 -10.56 -10.41 -18.35
N ARG A 646 -10.16 -10.13 -19.59
CA ARG A 646 -10.67 -10.94 -20.70
C ARG A 646 -9.82 -12.19 -20.78
N ARG A 647 -10.25 -13.25 -20.08
CA ARG A 647 -9.77 -14.61 -20.39
C ARG A 647 -10.31 -15.03 -21.77
N HIS A 648 -9.71 -14.50 -22.83
CA HIS A 648 -9.69 -15.23 -24.10
C HIS A 648 -8.66 -16.34 -23.92
N THR A 649 -9.04 -17.57 -24.23
CA THR A 649 -8.27 -18.82 -24.06
C THR A 649 -6.88 -18.85 -24.74
N ALA A 650 -6.43 -17.76 -25.35
CA ALA A 650 -5.15 -17.64 -26.08
C ALA A 650 -4.19 -16.58 -25.50
N ALA A 651 -4.54 -15.84 -24.45
CA ALA A 651 -3.67 -14.82 -23.84
C ALA A 651 -3.69 -14.91 -22.31
N CYS A 652 -2.50 -14.82 -21.70
CA CYS A 652 -2.31 -14.70 -20.26
C CYS A 652 -1.31 -13.58 -20.00
N GLU A 653 -1.73 -12.57 -19.26
CA GLU A 653 -0.87 -11.48 -18.78
C GLU A 653 -0.51 -11.76 -17.33
N TYR A 654 0.78 -11.76 -17.00
CA TYR A 654 1.26 -11.84 -15.62
C TYR A 654 1.72 -10.46 -15.17
N MET A 655 1.25 -10.05 -14.00
CA MET A 655 1.85 -8.94 -13.27
C MET A 655 2.89 -9.53 -12.32
N ILE A 656 4.15 -9.22 -12.57
CA ILE A 656 5.27 -9.67 -11.74
C ILE A 656 5.77 -8.45 -10.96
N SER A 657 5.68 -8.52 -9.63
CA SER A 657 6.21 -7.50 -8.74
C SER A 657 7.39 -8.05 -7.95
N VAL A 658 8.48 -7.30 -7.87
CA VAL A 658 9.64 -7.65 -7.02
C VAL A 658 9.34 -7.53 -5.52
N HIS A 659 8.18 -6.97 -5.17
CA HIS A 659 7.70 -6.89 -3.79
C HIS A 659 6.94 -8.13 -3.35
N ASP A 660 6.49 -8.96 -4.30
CA ASP A 660 5.85 -10.23 -4.00
C ASP A 660 6.94 -11.25 -3.64
N ASP A 661 6.77 -11.94 -2.51
CA ASP A 661 7.73 -12.93 -2.03
C ASP A 661 8.02 -14.03 -3.06
N GLU A 662 7.03 -14.36 -3.91
CA GLU A 662 7.15 -15.35 -4.99
C GLU A 662 8.16 -14.92 -6.08
N TYR A 663 8.27 -13.61 -6.38
CA TYR A 663 9.06 -13.10 -7.51
C TYR A 663 10.26 -12.25 -7.10
N LYS A 664 10.48 -12.04 -5.80
CA LYS A 664 11.60 -11.28 -5.25
C LYS A 664 12.97 -11.75 -5.73
N TYR A 665 13.13 -13.05 -6.03
CA TYR A 665 14.37 -13.64 -6.53
C TYR A 665 14.83 -13.02 -7.87
N THR A 666 13.92 -12.43 -8.66
CA THR A 666 14.23 -11.83 -9.97
C THR A 666 15.17 -10.61 -9.86
N GLN A 667 15.26 -9.98 -8.69
CA GLN A 667 16.26 -8.95 -8.39
C GLN A 667 17.70 -9.47 -8.51
N GLY A 668 17.92 -10.79 -8.46
CA GLY A 668 19.23 -11.40 -8.60
C GLY A 668 19.80 -11.39 -10.02
N ASN A 669 18.97 -11.13 -11.04
CA ASN A 669 19.33 -11.13 -12.46
C ASN A 669 19.48 -9.69 -12.98
N ILE A 670 20.60 -9.03 -12.71
CA ILE A 670 20.82 -7.61 -13.10
C ILE A 670 21.85 -7.52 -14.24
N SER A 671 21.40 -7.02 -15.39
CA SER A 671 22.26 -6.50 -16.46
C SER A 671 21.87 -5.04 -16.74
N ASN A 672 22.79 -4.08 -16.64
CA ASN A 672 22.57 -2.65 -16.90
C ASN A 672 21.35 -2.02 -16.19
N LYS A 673 21.21 -2.24 -14.87
CA LYS A 673 20.17 -1.65 -13.99
C LYS A 673 18.72 -2.04 -14.32
N VAL A 674 18.49 -2.99 -15.23
CA VAL A 674 17.17 -3.56 -15.54
C VAL A 674 17.22 -5.07 -15.29
N SER A 675 16.30 -5.59 -14.47
CA SER A 675 16.14 -7.02 -14.30
C SER A 675 15.37 -7.59 -15.48
N THR A 676 16.05 -8.37 -16.34
CA THR A 676 15.43 -9.01 -17.50
C THR A 676 15.62 -10.51 -17.42
N VAL A 677 14.69 -11.19 -16.76
CA VAL A 677 14.69 -12.65 -16.67
C VAL A 677 14.06 -13.23 -17.94
N ALA A 678 14.75 -14.15 -18.60
CA ALA A 678 14.14 -14.94 -19.68
C ALA A 678 13.02 -15.80 -19.09
N THR A 679 11.77 -15.51 -19.44
CA THR A 679 10.58 -16.26 -18.98
C THR A 679 9.84 -16.86 -20.18
N GLY A 680 9.21 -18.02 -19.99
CA GLY A 680 8.46 -18.73 -21.03
C GLY A 680 7.76 -19.98 -20.50
N TYR A 681 6.80 -20.53 -21.25
CA TYR A 681 6.05 -21.73 -20.86
C TYR A 681 6.64 -23.00 -21.47
N ILE A 682 6.68 -24.07 -20.68
CA ILE A 682 7.07 -25.41 -21.14
C ILE A 682 5.81 -26.11 -21.66
N ASN A 683 5.73 -26.33 -22.98
CA ASN A 683 4.70 -27.20 -23.55
C ASN A 683 5.18 -28.65 -23.54
N LEU A 684 4.35 -29.55 -23.00
CA LEU A 684 4.56 -31.00 -23.03
C LEU A 684 4.61 -31.48 -24.49
N TYR A 685 5.80 -31.90 -24.93
CA TYR A 685 5.97 -32.62 -26.20
C TYR A 685 6.49 -34.01 -25.89
N ALA A 686 5.68 -35.04 -26.14
CA ALA A 686 6.11 -36.43 -26.07
C ALA A 686 6.96 -36.74 -27.31
N GLY A 687 8.28 -36.79 -27.15
CA GLY A 687 9.23 -37.13 -28.20
C GLY A 687 10.41 -37.92 -27.64
N ASN A 688 10.76 -39.00 -28.32
CA ASN A 688 11.64 -40.08 -27.87
C ASN A 688 12.97 -39.65 -27.23
N SER A 689 13.31 -40.39 -26.17
CA SER A 689 14.50 -40.29 -25.32
C SER A 689 15.81 -40.22 -26.09
N ALA A 690 16.64 -39.24 -25.76
CA ALA A 690 18.05 -39.22 -26.12
C ALA A 690 18.82 -40.29 -25.32
N THR A 691 19.73 -40.98 -25.99
CA THR A 691 20.56 -42.08 -25.48
C THR A 691 21.51 -41.65 -24.36
N GLU A 692 21.66 -42.54 -23.38
CA GLU A 692 22.58 -42.44 -22.24
C GLU A 692 24.04 -42.38 -22.69
N SER A 693 24.83 -41.52 -22.06
CA SER A 693 26.30 -41.55 -22.13
C SER A 693 26.86 -41.65 -20.72
N ASP A 694 27.72 -42.64 -20.51
CA ASP A 694 28.54 -42.87 -19.30
C ASP A 694 29.42 -41.68 -18.99
N ASP A 695 29.46 -41.27 -17.72
CA ASP A 695 30.02 -39.98 -17.36
C ASP A 695 30.65 -40.07 -15.94
N LYS A 696 31.93 -39.66 -15.85
CA LYS A 696 32.91 -39.95 -14.77
C LYS A 696 32.69 -39.09 -13.51
N LYS A 697 33.14 -39.58 -12.34
CA LYS A 697 33.07 -38.92 -11.01
C LYS A 697 33.38 -37.42 -11.03
N TYR A 698 32.50 -36.66 -10.38
CA TYR A 698 32.16 -35.24 -10.63
C TYR A 698 32.53 -34.27 -9.49
N GLU A 699 33.48 -34.64 -8.62
CA GLU A 699 33.84 -33.86 -7.42
C GLU A 699 35.06 -32.93 -7.63
N ASP A 700 35.80 -33.06 -8.73
CA ASP A 700 37.11 -32.41 -8.95
C ASP A 700 37.11 -31.33 -10.06
N TYR A 701 36.07 -30.48 -10.14
CA TYR A 701 36.13 -29.28 -10.99
C TYR A 701 36.88 -28.15 -10.29
N GLU A 702 37.94 -27.64 -10.93
CA GLU A 702 38.93 -26.74 -10.33
C GLU A 702 38.36 -25.35 -9.96
N HIS A 703 37.51 -24.77 -10.81
CA HIS A 703 37.03 -23.41 -10.63
C HIS A 703 35.71 -23.36 -9.83
N LYS A 704 35.73 -22.63 -8.72
CA LYS A 704 34.58 -22.49 -7.80
C LYS A 704 33.66 -21.33 -8.20
N SER A 705 32.40 -21.39 -7.75
CA SER A 705 31.36 -20.38 -7.99
C SER A 705 31.85 -18.92 -7.78
N GLU A 706 32.62 -18.64 -6.73
CA GLU A 706 33.10 -17.28 -6.44
C GLU A 706 33.95 -16.69 -7.56
N GLU A 707 34.94 -17.45 -8.04
CA GLU A 707 35.84 -17.06 -9.14
C GLU A 707 35.06 -16.83 -10.44
N ILE A 708 34.08 -17.69 -10.73
CA ILE A 708 33.25 -17.61 -11.93
C ILE A 708 32.45 -16.29 -11.95
N TYR A 709 31.82 -15.94 -10.84
CA TYR A 709 31.01 -14.73 -10.75
C TYR A 709 31.85 -13.46 -10.60
N GLU A 710 33.13 -13.55 -10.21
CA GLU A 710 34.07 -12.44 -10.35
C GLU A 710 34.40 -12.15 -11.82
N VAL A 711 34.63 -13.20 -12.63
CA VAL A 711 34.84 -13.05 -14.08
C VAL A 711 33.59 -12.47 -14.75
N LEU A 712 32.39 -12.97 -14.42
CA LEU A 712 31.14 -12.41 -14.94
C LEU A 712 30.94 -10.96 -14.48
N LYS A 713 31.26 -10.63 -13.23
CA LYS A 713 31.21 -9.24 -12.73
C LYS A 713 32.18 -8.32 -13.46
N ALA A 714 33.37 -8.80 -13.83
CA ALA A 714 34.33 -8.04 -14.63
C ALA A 714 33.85 -7.76 -16.06
N ARG A 715 32.93 -8.59 -16.58
CA ARG A 715 32.20 -8.40 -17.85
C ARG A 715 30.86 -7.66 -17.68
N ASP A 716 30.69 -6.95 -16.56
CA ASP A 716 29.51 -6.16 -16.19
C ASP A 716 28.22 -6.94 -15.84
N TYR A 717 28.29 -8.27 -15.66
CA TYR A 717 27.14 -9.03 -15.12
C TYR A 717 27.02 -8.90 -13.59
N ALA A 718 25.88 -8.44 -13.08
CA ALA A 718 25.65 -8.23 -11.65
C ALA A 718 24.76 -9.32 -11.01
N TYR A 719 25.09 -10.60 -11.25
CA TYR A 719 24.33 -11.73 -10.69
C TYR A 719 24.44 -11.83 -9.16
N SER A 720 23.30 -12.07 -8.50
CA SER A 720 23.21 -12.31 -7.06
C SER A 720 22.08 -13.30 -6.71
N GLY A 721 22.04 -13.75 -5.45
CA GLY A 721 21.00 -14.68 -4.97
C GLY A 721 20.95 -15.99 -5.78
N GLU A 722 19.73 -16.42 -6.16
CA GLU A 722 19.49 -17.66 -6.89
C GLU A 722 20.11 -17.69 -8.30
N PHE A 723 20.34 -16.51 -8.91
CA PHE A 723 21.00 -16.42 -10.22
C PHE A 723 22.51 -16.65 -10.17
N ARG A 724 23.10 -16.84 -8.97
CA ARG A 724 24.43 -17.43 -8.81
C ARG A 724 24.36 -18.97 -8.84
N SER A 725 23.82 -19.48 -9.95
CA SER A 725 23.44 -20.87 -10.14
C SER A 725 24.59 -21.80 -10.54
N ILE A 726 25.70 -21.33 -11.11
CA ILE A 726 26.87 -22.19 -11.40
C ILE A 726 27.64 -22.48 -10.10
N HIS A 727 27.72 -23.77 -9.71
CA HIS A 727 28.42 -24.22 -8.51
C HIS A 727 29.93 -24.35 -8.73
N ASN A 728 30.34 -25.04 -9.79
CA ASN A 728 31.73 -25.18 -10.23
C ASN A 728 31.78 -25.55 -11.73
N ILE A 729 32.93 -25.33 -12.36
CA ILE A 729 33.16 -25.52 -13.81
C ILE A 729 34.52 -26.15 -14.07
N ASP A 730 34.60 -26.95 -15.14
CA ASP A 730 35.84 -27.55 -15.60
C ASP A 730 36.77 -26.54 -16.32
N THR A 731 38.04 -26.88 -16.50
CA THR A 731 39.03 -26.00 -17.15
C THR A 731 38.75 -25.73 -18.62
N SER A 732 38.02 -26.63 -19.30
CA SER A 732 37.64 -26.44 -20.69
C SER A 732 36.44 -25.48 -20.86
N LEU A 733 35.79 -25.11 -19.75
CA LEU A 733 34.55 -24.34 -19.69
C LEU A 733 33.37 -25.01 -20.44
N THR A 734 33.45 -26.31 -20.73
CA THR A 734 32.41 -27.05 -21.46
C THR A 734 31.52 -27.87 -20.53
N LYS A 735 31.95 -28.13 -19.29
CA LYS A 735 31.19 -28.90 -18.29
C LYS A 735 31.09 -28.14 -16.98
N ALA A 736 29.89 -28.09 -16.39
CA ALA A 736 29.66 -27.41 -15.12
C ALA A 736 28.62 -28.13 -14.27
N ASN A 737 28.65 -27.92 -12.96
CA ASN A 737 27.51 -28.27 -12.09
C ASN A 737 26.67 -27.02 -11.83
N VAL A 738 25.38 -27.07 -12.16
CA VAL A 738 24.42 -25.96 -12.01
C VAL A 738 23.43 -26.30 -10.90
N LYS A 739 23.27 -25.40 -9.92
CA LYS A 739 22.38 -25.53 -8.77
C LYS A 739 20.92 -25.63 -9.18
N TRP A 740 20.17 -26.49 -8.51
CA TRP A 740 18.73 -26.67 -8.69
C TRP A 740 17.99 -26.39 -7.39
N ASN A 741 17.17 -25.33 -7.38
CA ASN A 741 16.38 -24.86 -6.23
C ASN A 741 14.88 -24.80 -6.55
N ASP A 742 14.38 -25.69 -7.42
CA ASP A 742 13.00 -25.66 -7.95
C ASP A 742 12.65 -24.37 -8.74
N ASN A 743 13.68 -23.68 -9.25
CA ASN A 743 13.55 -22.44 -10.01
C ASN A 743 14.10 -22.62 -11.43
N TRP A 744 13.20 -22.87 -12.38
CA TRP A 744 13.56 -23.06 -13.79
C TRP A 744 14.24 -21.83 -14.40
N ALA A 745 13.84 -20.62 -14.01
CA ALA A 745 14.39 -19.39 -14.56
C ALA A 745 15.87 -19.24 -14.19
N ALA A 746 16.21 -19.37 -12.91
CA ALA A 746 17.59 -19.29 -12.43
C ALA A 746 18.47 -20.44 -12.96
N HIS A 747 17.89 -21.63 -13.12
CA HIS A 747 18.62 -22.81 -13.61
C HIS A 747 18.93 -22.74 -15.11
N ILE A 748 17.94 -22.36 -15.93
CA ILE A 748 18.10 -22.11 -17.37
C ILE A 748 19.10 -20.98 -17.59
N ASP A 749 19.01 -19.90 -16.81
CA ASP A 749 19.96 -18.79 -16.88
C ASP A 749 21.39 -19.25 -16.55
N GLY A 750 21.58 -20.19 -15.62
CA GLY A 750 22.87 -20.83 -15.37
C GLY A 750 23.49 -21.51 -16.60
N MET A 751 22.68 -22.13 -17.46
CA MET A 751 23.14 -22.69 -18.74
C MET A 751 23.52 -21.60 -19.76
N LEU A 752 22.82 -20.46 -19.73
CA LEU A 752 23.13 -19.30 -20.58
C LEU A 752 24.43 -18.63 -20.12
N GLN A 753 24.62 -18.49 -18.80
CA GLN A 753 25.85 -18.01 -18.18
C GLN A 753 27.05 -18.88 -18.56
N LEU A 754 26.90 -20.21 -18.55
CA LEU A 754 27.95 -21.15 -18.98
C LEU A 754 28.39 -20.89 -20.42
N ASN A 755 27.45 -20.64 -21.33
CA ASN A 755 27.76 -20.30 -22.72
C ASN A 755 28.39 -18.90 -22.85
N ALA A 756 27.93 -17.93 -22.05
CA ALA A 756 28.47 -16.57 -22.05
C ALA A 756 29.94 -16.52 -21.61
N LEU A 757 30.35 -17.36 -20.66
CA LEU A 757 31.75 -17.46 -20.19
C LEU A 757 32.74 -17.80 -21.32
N ARG A 758 32.33 -18.64 -22.27
CA ARG A 758 33.17 -19.08 -23.40
C ARG A 758 33.31 -18.04 -24.52
N ARG A 759 32.56 -16.93 -24.44
CA ARG A 759 32.62 -15.85 -25.44
C ARG A 759 33.92 -15.07 -25.27
N THR A 760 34.49 -14.64 -26.40
CA THR A 760 35.71 -13.81 -26.47
C THR A 760 35.45 -12.32 -26.22
N TYR A 761 34.18 -11.90 -26.26
CA TYR A 761 33.78 -10.53 -25.94
C TYR A 761 33.96 -10.24 -24.45
N ASP A 762 34.48 -9.06 -24.13
CA ASP A 762 34.87 -8.66 -22.77
C ASP A 762 33.79 -7.89 -21.99
N GLY A 763 32.60 -7.72 -22.58
CA GLY A 763 31.40 -7.17 -21.95
C GLY A 763 30.23 -8.15 -21.91
N ILE A 764 29.00 -7.62 -21.77
CA ILE A 764 27.78 -8.43 -21.69
C ILE A 764 27.42 -9.01 -23.06
N SER A 765 27.25 -10.33 -23.12
CA SER A 765 26.68 -11.07 -24.24
C SER A 765 25.28 -11.54 -23.85
N GLN A 766 24.24 -10.92 -24.41
CA GLN A 766 22.86 -11.28 -24.13
C GLN A 766 22.37 -12.36 -25.11
N PRO A 767 21.70 -13.43 -24.65
CA PRO A 767 21.09 -14.42 -25.55
C PRO A 767 20.04 -13.75 -26.45
N SER A 768 20.14 -13.99 -27.75
CA SER A 768 19.30 -13.34 -28.77
C SER A 768 18.44 -14.31 -29.58
N PHE A 769 18.84 -15.59 -29.64
CA PHE A 769 18.10 -16.62 -30.38
C PHE A 769 18.40 -18.02 -29.86
N ILE A 770 17.37 -18.87 -29.82
CA ILE A 770 17.48 -20.31 -29.57
C ILE A 770 16.67 -21.02 -30.65
N ARG A 771 17.30 -21.91 -31.43
CA ARG A 771 16.59 -22.66 -32.48
C ARG A 771 15.55 -23.63 -31.89
N LYS A 772 15.96 -24.33 -30.83
CA LYS A 772 15.13 -25.34 -30.16
C LYS A 772 15.53 -25.44 -28.70
N LEU A 773 14.55 -25.32 -27.82
CA LEU A 773 14.65 -25.60 -26.39
C LEU A 773 13.72 -26.78 -26.08
N VAL A 774 14.25 -27.81 -25.44
CA VAL A 774 13.48 -28.98 -24.96
C VAL A 774 13.65 -29.06 -23.45
N ILE A 775 12.55 -29.24 -22.74
CA ILE A 775 12.55 -29.43 -21.28
C ILE A 775 11.72 -30.67 -20.96
N ASP A 776 12.39 -31.72 -20.53
CA ASP A 776 11.80 -32.94 -19.98
C ASP A 776 11.92 -32.90 -18.46
N VAL A 777 10.80 -32.57 -17.80
CA VAL A 777 10.73 -32.41 -16.34
C VAL A 777 11.03 -33.73 -15.61
N ASP A 778 10.57 -34.87 -16.14
CA ASP A 778 10.72 -36.17 -15.50
C ASP A 778 12.18 -36.65 -15.56
N THR A 779 12.82 -36.46 -16.71
CA THR A 779 14.26 -36.75 -16.87
C THR A 779 15.11 -35.78 -16.03
N HIS A 780 14.70 -34.51 -15.92
CA HIS A 780 15.42 -33.50 -15.13
C HIS A 780 15.44 -33.87 -13.63
N LYS A 781 14.29 -34.26 -13.05
CA LYS A 781 14.20 -34.70 -11.65
C LYS A 781 15.06 -35.92 -11.32
N LYS A 782 15.27 -36.82 -12.27
CA LYS A 782 16.08 -38.04 -12.07
C LYS A 782 17.59 -37.79 -12.08
N LYS A 783 18.03 -36.63 -12.55
CA LYS A 783 19.46 -36.29 -12.77
C LYS A 783 20.03 -35.32 -11.72
N THR A 784 19.28 -35.04 -10.65
CA THR A 784 19.76 -34.22 -9.52
C THR A 784 20.78 -34.97 -8.68
N ILE A 785 21.87 -34.30 -8.33
CA ILE A 785 22.97 -34.80 -7.51
C ILE A 785 23.16 -33.85 -6.33
N ASN A 786 23.50 -34.36 -5.14
CA ASN A 786 23.81 -33.51 -3.99
C ASN A 786 25.32 -33.42 -3.81
N ILE A 787 25.85 -32.18 -3.76
CA ILE A 787 27.24 -31.88 -3.42
C ILE A 787 27.21 -30.96 -2.19
N GLY A 788 27.63 -31.47 -1.03
CA GLY A 788 27.49 -30.76 0.25
C GLY A 788 26.02 -30.47 0.57
N GLU A 789 25.71 -29.20 0.84
CA GLU A 789 24.33 -28.71 1.11
C GLU A 789 23.59 -28.27 -0.17
N SER A 790 24.22 -28.34 -1.34
CA SER A 790 23.64 -27.89 -2.62
C SER A 790 23.17 -29.07 -3.48
N THR A 791 21.96 -28.97 -4.02
CA THR A 791 21.49 -29.85 -5.10
C THR A 791 21.90 -29.25 -6.43
N VAL A 792 22.57 -30.04 -7.28
CA VAL A 792 23.12 -29.63 -8.57
C VAL A 792 22.77 -30.61 -9.68
N ILE A 793 22.87 -30.16 -10.92
CA ILE A 793 22.70 -30.96 -12.14
C ILE A 793 23.85 -30.64 -13.09
N ASN A 794 24.38 -31.65 -13.75
CA ASN A 794 25.49 -31.48 -14.68
C ASN A 794 25.02 -30.85 -16.00
N ALA A 795 25.74 -29.81 -16.43
CA ALA A 795 25.61 -29.15 -17.71
C ALA A 795 26.82 -29.45 -18.60
N GLU A 796 26.58 -29.65 -19.89
CA GLU A 796 27.60 -29.92 -20.91
C GLU A 796 27.30 -29.15 -22.21
N ILE A 797 28.35 -28.62 -22.83
CA ILE A 797 28.32 -28.00 -24.16
C ILE A 797 29.04 -28.89 -25.18
N SER A 798 28.39 -29.13 -26.33
CA SER A 798 29.00 -29.81 -27.48
C SER A 798 29.04 -28.90 -28.70
N ASP A 799 30.22 -28.43 -29.08
CA ASP A 799 30.40 -27.59 -30.28
C ASP A 799 30.16 -28.37 -31.58
N VAL A 800 30.49 -29.67 -31.59
CA VAL A 800 30.32 -30.54 -32.76
C VAL A 800 28.84 -30.77 -33.09
N HIS A 801 28.02 -30.92 -32.05
CA HIS A 801 26.59 -31.20 -32.19
C HIS A 801 25.71 -29.95 -31.99
N ASP A 802 26.32 -28.80 -31.72
CA ASP A 802 25.67 -27.51 -31.50
C ASP A 802 24.53 -27.58 -30.46
N TYR A 803 24.85 -28.09 -29.26
CA TYR A 803 23.92 -28.11 -28.13
C TYR A 803 24.56 -27.75 -26.79
N THR A 804 23.72 -27.25 -25.87
CA THR A 804 23.97 -27.23 -24.42
C THR A 804 22.91 -28.08 -23.73
N ARG A 805 23.31 -29.04 -22.91
CA ARG A 805 22.39 -29.91 -22.15
C ARG A 805 22.62 -29.77 -20.66
N CYS A 806 21.56 -29.82 -19.86
CA CYS A 806 21.64 -29.88 -18.40
C CYS A 806 20.45 -30.70 -17.87
N GLY A 807 20.71 -31.88 -17.31
CA GLY A 807 19.64 -32.77 -16.85
C GLY A 807 18.69 -33.20 -17.98
N GLY A 808 17.42 -32.79 -17.88
CA GLY A 808 16.38 -32.95 -18.90
C GLY A 808 16.22 -31.76 -19.87
N ILE A 809 17.11 -30.76 -19.81
CA ILE A 809 17.08 -29.57 -20.67
C ILE A 809 18.07 -29.74 -21.82
N ILE A 810 17.67 -29.41 -23.05
CA ILE A 810 18.56 -29.34 -24.22
C ILE A 810 18.26 -28.05 -25.01
N MET A 811 19.30 -27.26 -25.27
CA MET A 811 19.28 -26.06 -26.11
C MET A 811 20.11 -26.29 -27.37
N HIS A 812 19.57 -25.96 -28.54
CA HIS A 812 20.30 -26.02 -29.83
C HIS A 812 20.48 -24.64 -30.45
N ASN A 813 21.65 -24.40 -31.04
CA ASN A 813 21.99 -23.19 -31.81
C ASN A 813 21.64 -21.91 -31.03
N LEU A 814 22.20 -21.81 -29.83
CA LEU A 814 22.09 -20.63 -28.98
C LEU A 814 22.98 -19.52 -29.55
N ARG A 815 22.41 -18.34 -29.78
CA ARG A 815 23.14 -17.17 -30.28
C ARG A 815 23.08 -16.03 -29.28
N PHE A 816 24.13 -15.22 -29.28
CA PHE A 816 24.28 -14.07 -28.42
C PHE A 816 24.40 -12.79 -29.24
N ARG A 817 24.00 -11.68 -28.64
CA ARG A 817 24.23 -10.32 -29.09
C ARG A 817 25.04 -9.61 -28.01
N ASP A 818 26.18 -9.07 -28.39
CA ASP A 818 27.07 -8.34 -27.50
C ASP A 818 26.52 -6.91 -27.29
N LEU A 819 26.50 -6.44 -26.04
CA LEU A 819 26.04 -5.11 -25.64
C LEU A 819 27.22 -4.17 -25.40
N PRO A 820 27.10 -2.86 -25.71
CA PRO A 820 28.13 -1.88 -25.40
C PRO A 820 28.49 -1.89 -23.90
N ARG A 821 29.76 -1.60 -23.62
CA ARG A 821 30.29 -1.58 -22.26
C ARG A 821 29.94 -0.27 -21.56
N ASP A 822 29.56 -0.36 -20.28
CA ASP A 822 29.26 0.83 -19.45
C ASP A 822 30.47 1.31 -18.62
N ASN A 823 31.49 0.46 -18.41
CA ASN A 823 32.64 0.75 -17.54
C ASN A 823 33.97 0.94 -18.30
N GLU A 824 34.79 1.93 -17.89
CA GLU A 824 36.10 2.29 -18.48
C GLU A 824 37.27 1.33 -18.15
N TYR A 825 37.06 0.29 -17.34
CA TYR A 825 38.16 -0.55 -16.81
C TYR A 825 38.56 -1.70 -17.74
N LYS A 826 39.66 -1.56 -18.50
CA LYS A 826 40.23 -2.67 -19.29
C LYS A 826 40.81 -3.77 -18.37
N PHE A 827 40.29 -5.00 -18.45
CA PHE A 827 40.92 -6.19 -17.85
C PHE A 827 41.59 -7.03 -18.94
N LYS A 828 42.78 -7.57 -18.64
CA LYS A 828 43.47 -8.51 -19.53
C LYS A 828 42.74 -9.85 -19.50
N LEU A 829 42.23 -10.31 -20.64
CA LEU A 829 41.49 -11.56 -20.77
C LEU A 829 42.41 -12.71 -21.19
N LEU A 830 42.14 -13.88 -20.61
CA LEU A 830 42.65 -15.18 -21.03
C LEU A 830 41.64 -15.76 -22.04
N ALA A 831 42.12 -16.14 -23.22
CA ALA A 831 41.31 -16.83 -24.22
C ALA A 831 41.89 -18.23 -24.50
N PRO A 832 41.04 -19.22 -24.82
CA PRO A 832 41.52 -20.53 -25.28
C PRO A 832 42.18 -20.40 -26.65
N ALA A 833 43.43 -20.81 -26.77
CA ALA A 833 44.11 -20.94 -28.06
C ALA A 833 43.67 -22.25 -28.76
N GLN A 834 43.89 -22.33 -30.09
CA GLN A 834 43.49 -23.47 -30.94
C GLN A 834 44.09 -24.83 -30.53
N ASP A 835 45.05 -24.84 -29.59
CA ASP A 835 45.73 -26.00 -29.02
C ASP A 835 45.19 -26.39 -27.62
N GLY A 836 44.17 -25.71 -27.10
CA GLY A 836 43.55 -26.01 -25.80
C GLY A 836 44.25 -25.41 -24.58
N ASN A 837 45.31 -24.61 -24.77
CA ASN A 837 45.95 -23.87 -23.67
C ASN A 837 45.46 -22.42 -23.60
N MET A 838 45.39 -21.88 -22.38
CA MET A 838 45.05 -20.47 -22.13
C MET A 838 46.23 -19.58 -22.53
N LYS A 839 46.02 -18.62 -23.45
CA LYS A 839 46.99 -17.57 -23.76
C LYS A 839 46.43 -16.20 -23.37
N GLU A 840 47.30 -15.38 -22.78
CA GLU A 840 47.07 -13.94 -22.64
C GLU A 840 46.96 -13.31 -24.04
N ILE A 841 45.88 -12.57 -24.28
CA ILE A 841 45.77 -11.70 -25.44
C ILE A 841 46.18 -10.30 -24.97
N ASP A 842 47.39 -9.86 -25.36
CA ASP A 842 47.73 -8.44 -25.28
C ASP A 842 46.91 -7.71 -26.35
N TYR A 843 46.01 -6.82 -25.92
CA TYR A 843 45.51 -5.76 -26.78
C TYR A 843 46.72 -4.90 -27.16
N LEU A 844 47.13 -4.94 -28.43
CA LEU A 844 48.15 -4.07 -29.00
C LEU A 844 47.86 -2.62 -28.55
N SER A 845 48.75 -2.06 -27.72
CA SER A 845 48.70 -0.64 -27.37
C SER A 845 48.84 0.16 -28.66
N MET A 846 47.81 0.91 -29.02
CA MET A 846 47.83 1.81 -30.16
C MET A 846 48.72 3.01 -29.80
N ASP A 847 49.96 3.02 -30.30
CA ASP A 847 50.84 4.19 -30.22
C ASP A 847 50.30 5.30 -31.13
N THR A 848 49.74 6.35 -30.54
CA THR A 848 49.02 7.44 -31.23
C THR A 848 49.85 8.68 -31.55
N ASN A 849 51.17 8.66 -31.40
CA ASN A 849 51.99 9.88 -31.55
C ASN A 849 53.21 9.72 -32.47
N ASP A 850 52.98 9.53 -33.77
CA ASP A 850 54.04 9.79 -34.76
C ASP A 850 53.45 10.25 -36.10
N ALA A 851 53.68 11.52 -36.46
CA ALA A 851 53.11 12.18 -37.64
C ALA A 851 53.70 11.68 -39.00
N ASN A 852 54.55 10.65 -38.98
CA ASN A 852 55.27 10.11 -40.14
C ASN A 852 55.21 8.56 -40.21
N ALA A 853 54.07 7.96 -39.87
CA ALA A 853 53.86 6.52 -40.07
C ALA A 853 53.67 6.18 -41.56
N SER A 854 54.38 5.16 -42.06
CA SER A 854 54.33 4.73 -43.47
C SER A 854 53.04 3.98 -43.84
N HIS A 855 52.40 3.29 -42.87
CA HIS A 855 51.14 2.57 -43.08
C HIS A 855 50.13 2.83 -41.96
N ILE A 856 48.95 3.32 -42.33
CA ILE A 856 47.83 3.58 -41.43
C ILE A 856 46.54 2.95 -41.96
N THR A 857 45.65 2.51 -41.07
CA THR A 857 44.32 1.98 -41.40
C THR A 857 43.27 2.47 -40.40
N LEU A 858 42.03 2.62 -40.84
CA LEU A 858 40.93 3.05 -39.99
C LEU A 858 40.37 1.86 -39.18
N GLN A 859 40.29 1.98 -37.86
CA GLN A 859 39.73 0.97 -36.94
C GLN A 859 38.85 1.62 -35.87
N SER A 860 38.01 0.83 -35.20
CA SER A 860 37.21 1.27 -34.04
C SER A 860 37.78 0.68 -32.75
N GLU A 861 37.94 1.52 -31.72
CA GLU A 861 38.33 1.05 -30.38
C GLU A 861 37.15 0.40 -29.63
N ILE A 862 35.95 0.98 -29.75
CA ILE A 862 34.73 0.50 -29.11
C ILE A 862 33.67 0.26 -30.18
N ARG A 863 33.43 -1.01 -30.47
CA ARG A 863 32.46 -1.41 -31.50
C ARG A 863 31.07 -0.91 -31.15
N GLY A 864 30.39 -0.28 -32.13
CA GLY A 864 29.08 0.33 -31.93
C GLY A 864 29.13 1.82 -31.54
N ASP A 865 30.32 2.33 -31.21
CA ASP A 865 30.55 3.75 -30.96
C ASP A 865 31.35 4.39 -32.10
N LEU A 866 30.68 5.23 -32.88
CA LEU A 866 31.31 5.96 -33.98
C LEU A 866 32.38 6.95 -33.50
N ASN A 867 32.34 7.40 -32.24
CA ASN A 867 33.36 8.30 -31.68
C ASN A 867 34.68 7.60 -31.41
N SER A 868 34.68 6.26 -31.39
CA SER A 868 35.87 5.44 -31.17
C SER A 868 36.67 5.14 -32.44
N LEU A 869 36.24 5.67 -33.60
CA LEU A 869 36.92 5.49 -34.88
C LEU A 869 38.23 6.31 -34.91
N GLN A 870 39.34 5.64 -35.17
CA GLN A 870 40.66 6.26 -35.23
C GLN A 870 41.57 5.63 -36.29
N TRP A 871 42.51 6.43 -36.78
CA TRP A 871 43.59 5.95 -37.65
C TRP A 871 44.67 5.29 -36.81
N VAL A 872 44.91 4.01 -37.07
CA VAL A 872 45.86 3.19 -36.32
C VAL A 872 47.03 2.83 -37.21
N LYS A 873 48.25 2.93 -36.67
CA LYS A 873 49.47 2.47 -37.33
C LYS A 873 49.48 0.94 -37.37
N THR A 874 49.69 0.37 -38.55
CA THR A 874 49.76 -1.09 -38.74
C THR A 874 51.05 -1.50 -39.44
N SER A 875 51.41 -2.78 -39.33
CA SER A 875 52.49 -3.36 -40.13
C SER A 875 52.13 -3.39 -41.61
N GLU A 876 53.14 -3.40 -42.48
CA GLU A 876 52.93 -3.56 -43.92
C GLU A 876 52.11 -4.82 -44.23
N PRO A 877 51.13 -4.76 -45.14
CA PRO A 877 50.37 -5.93 -45.54
C PRO A 877 51.29 -6.98 -46.18
N THR A 878 51.43 -8.15 -45.53
CA THR A 878 52.21 -9.30 -46.01
C THR A 878 51.29 -10.31 -46.69
N GLY A 879 51.40 -10.45 -48.01
CA GLY A 879 50.57 -11.39 -48.77
C GLY A 879 50.75 -11.30 -50.30
N PRO A 880 50.27 -12.30 -51.07
CA PRO A 880 50.33 -12.28 -52.53
C PRO A 880 49.36 -11.23 -53.10
N GLY A 881 49.83 -10.38 -54.01
CA GLY A 881 49.01 -9.34 -54.65
C GLY A 881 49.82 -8.12 -55.09
N VAL A 882 49.23 -7.28 -55.95
CA VAL A 882 49.84 -6.04 -56.42
C VAL A 882 49.69 -4.97 -55.34
N LYS A 883 50.80 -4.32 -55.00
CA LYS A 883 50.84 -3.21 -54.04
C LYS A 883 50.27 -1.95 -54.68
N VAL A 884 49.32 -1.31 -54.01
CA VAL A 884 48.70 -0.06 -54.46
C VAL A 884 48.68 0.97 -53.33
N THR A 885 49.19 2.16 -53.60
CA THR A 885 49.02 3.32 -52.71
C THR A 885 47.62 3.89 -52.93
N VAL A 886 46.79 3.80 -51.89
CA VAL A 886 45.39 4.21 -51.94
C VAL A 886 45.31 5.73 -51.87
N HIS A 887 44.56 6.32 -52.79
CA HIS A 887 44.28 7.76 -52.80
C HIS A 887 42.84 8.03 -52.37
N TYR A 888 41.90 7.19 -52.79
CA TYR A 888 40.50 7.26 -52.41
C TYR A 888 40.00 5.86 -52.07
N ALA A 889 39.21 5.75 -51.01
CA ALA A 889 38.54 4.52 -50.60
C ALA A 889 37.04 4.78 -50.48
N GLY A 890 36.23 3.87 -51.03
CA GLY A 890 34.78 3.94 -50.98
C GLY A 890 34.22 3.23 -49.74
N LEU A 891 33.36 3.92 -49.00
CA LEU A 891 32.57 3.32 -47.91
C LEU A 891 31.29 2.70 -48.45
N ASN A 892 30.89 1.57 -47.87
CA ASN A 892 29.67 0.87 -48.22
C ASN A 892 28.79 0.57 -46.99
N ASN A 893 27.61 -0.01 -47.21
CA ASN A 893 26.64 -0.28 -46.14
C ASN A 893 27.14 -1.29 -45.09
N ARG A 894 28.06 -2.20 -45.47
CA ARG A 894 28.69 -3.12 -44.52
C ARG A 894 29.59 -2.36 -43.55
N ASP A 895 30.40 -1.44 -44.06
CA ASP A 895 31.31 -0.64 -43.23
C ASP A 895 30.53 0.18 -42.18
N VAL A 896 29.43 0.81 -42.59
CA VAL A 896 28.56 1.57 -41.69
C VAL A 896 27.95 0.66 -40.63
N LYS A 897 27.41 -0.50 -41.01
CA LYS A 897 26.80 -1.45 -40.07
C LYS A 897 27.81 -2.05 -39.10
N GLU A 898 29.04 -2.26 -39.57
CA GLU A 898 30.15 -2.71 -38.73
C GLU A 898 30.54 -1.64 -37.70
N ALA A 899 30.68 -0.39 -38.12
CA ALA A 899 31.02 0.73 -37.25
C ALA A 899 29.92 1.03 -36.21
N THR A 900 28.65 0.90 -36.60
CA THR A 900 27.50 1.11 -35.69
C THR A 900 27.14 -0.13 -34.85
N GLY A 901 27.89 -1.23 -34.96
CA GLY A 901 27.67 -2.43 -34.13
C GLY A 901 26.41 -3.23 -34.49
N THR A 902 25.82 -2.98 -35.67
CA THR A 902 24.62 -3.68 -36.15
C THR A 902 24.93 -4.92 -37.00
N LEU A 903 26.20 -5.13 -37.37
CA LEU A 903 26.68 -6.28 -38.14
C LEU A 903 27.05 -7.47 -37.23
N ALA A 904 26.73 -8.70 -37.63
CA ALA A 904 27.11 -9.91 -36.90
C ALA A 904 28.64 -10.13 -36.83
N GLN A 905 29.14 -10.68 -35.72
CA GLN A 905 30.57 -10.80 -35.42
C GLN A 905 31.37 -11.64 -36.43
N GLN A 906 30.76 -12.67 -37.03
CA GLN A 906 31.42 -13.54 -38.02
C GLN A 906 31.85 -12.82 -39.30
N PHE A 907 31.29 -11.62 -39.56
CA PHE A 907 31.58 -10.81 -40.76
C PHE A 907 32.37 -9.53 -40.43
N SER A 908 32.82 -9.37 -39.19
CA SER A 908 33.54 -8.18 -38.72
C SER A 908 35.05 -8.38 -38.77
N HIS A 909 35.75 -7.41 -39.32
CA HIS A 909 37.20 -7.42 -39.48
C HIS A 909 37.90 -6.23 -38.81
N ASN A 910 37.16 -5.39 -38.06
CA ASN A 910 37.61 -4.13 -37.44
C ASN A 910 38.49 -3.28 -38.37
N SER A 911 38.20 -3.36 -39.67
CA SER A 911 38.93 -2.70 -40.76
C SER A 911 37.93 -2.36 -41.84
N TYR A 912 37.90 -1.09 -42.24
CA TYR A 912 36.80 -0.54 -43.05
C TYR A 912 37.22 -0.36 -44.50
N GLY A 913 36.23 -0.41 -45.39
CA GLY A 913 36.38 -0.13 -46.81
C GLY A 913 36.71 -1.38 -47.63
N MET A 914 36.10 -1.48 -48.80
CA MET A 914 36.35 -2.57 -49.76
C MET A 914 36.70 -2.05 -51.16
N ASP A 915 36.28 -0.83 -51.50
CA ASP A 915 36.50 -0.22 -52.81
C ASP A 915 37.63 0.81 -52.71
N PHE A 916 38.51 0.88 -53.71
CA PHE A 916 39.60 1.85 -53.72
C PHE A 916 40.08 2.22 -55.13
N SER A 917 40.73 3.37 -55.21
CA SER A 917 41.54 3.76 -56.36
C SER A 917 42.90 4.31 -55.90
N GLY A 918 43.89 4.14 -56.76
CA GLY A 918 45.25 4.50 -56.42
C GLY A 918 46.25 4.28 -57.55
N VAL A 919 47.51 4.18 -57.15
CA VAL A 919 48.64 4.04 -58.07
C VAL A 919 49.50 2.86 -57.65
N THR A 920 49.85 2.00 -58.60
CA THR A 920 50.78 0.88 -58.38
C THR A 920 52.21 1.39 -58.24
N GLU A 921 53.13 0.54 -57.77
CA GLU A 921 54.57 0.87 -57.74
C GLU A 921 55.15 1.22 -59.14
N SER A 922 54.52 0.71 -60.21
CA SER A 922 54.87 1.03 -61.60
C SER A 922 54.29 2.36 -62.10
N GLY A 923 53.62 3.13 -61.25
CA GLY A 923 52.98 4.41 -61.60
C GLY A 923 51.66 4.28 -62.37
N THR A 924 51.09 3.07 -62.46
CA THR A 924 49.84 2.83 -63.19
C THR A 924 48.65 3.18 -62.31
N ARG A 925 47.72 3.98 -62.85
CA ARG A 925 46.46 4.32 -62.18
C ARG A 925 45.51 3.12 -62.22
N VAL A 926 45.12 2.63 -61.05
CA VAL A 926 44.27 1.45 -60.90
C VAL A 926 43.10 1.71 -59.95
N MET A 927 42.00 0.99 -60.15
CA MET A 927 40.86 0.89 -59.24
C MET A 927 40.58 -0.58 -58.97
N GLY A 928 40.07 -0.92 -57.80
CA GLY A 928 39.87 -2.32 -57.45
C GLY A 928 39.10 -2.56 -56.17
N VAL A 929 38.92 -3.85 -55.86
CA VAL A 929 38.22 -4.29 -54.64
C VAL A 929 39.09 -5.23 -53.80
N VAL A 930 38.98 -5.09 -52.48
CA VAL A 930 39.60 -5.97 -51.47
C VAL A 930 38.54 -6.48 -50.49
N SER A 931 38.86 -7.54 -49.74
CA SER A 931 37.93 -8.18 -48.79
C SER A 931 37.58 -7.29 -47.58
N GLY A 932 38.42 -6.30 -47.26
CA GLY A 932 38.26 -5.32 -46.20
C GLY A 932 39.53 -4.49 -46.02
N GLY A 933 39.45 -3.38 -45.27
CA GLY A 933 40.60 -2.54 -44.94
C GLY A 933 41.10 -1.63 -46.07
N ALA A 934 40.26 -1.29 -47.04
CA ALA A 934 40.60 -0.34 -48.10
C ALA A 934 40.75 1.11 -47.60
N CYS A 935 40.14 1.44 -46.46
CA CYS A 935 40.38 2.70 -45.73
C CYS A 935 41.75 2.65 -45.03
N SER A 936 42.81 2.53 -45.84
CA SER A 936 44.20 2.48 -45.44
C SER A 936 45.05 3.34 -46.38
N SER A 937 46.30 3.61 -46.01
CA SER A 937 47.26 4.28 -46.92
C SER A 937 47.71 3.37 -48.06
N GLU A 938 47.70 2.05 -47.86
CA GLU A 938 48.11 1.06 -48.84
C GLU A 938 47.30 -0.24 -48.74
N VAL A 939 47.10 -0.89 -49.89
CA VAL A 939 46.46 -2.21 -49.99
C VAL A 939 47.25 -3.14 -50.90
N ARG A 940 47.06 -4.45 -50.70
CA ARG A 940 47.45 -5.48 -51.66
C ARG A 940 46.21 -6.12 -52.26
N ALA A 941 46.02 -5.93 -53.56
CA ALA A 941 44.88 -6.48 -54.27
C ALA A 941 45.31 -7.57 -55.26
N ALA A 942 44.45 -8.58 -55.44
CA ALA A 942 44.67 -9.61 -56.44
C ALA A 942 44.62 -9.00 -57.86
N PRO A 943 45.49 -9.41 -58.80
CA PRO A 943 45.50 -8.86 -60.16
C PRO A 943 44.14 -8.93 -60.88
N GLU A 944 43.35 -9.97 -60.61
CA GLU A 944 42.01 -10.17 -61.16
C GLU A 944 40.92 -9.32 -60.51
N LEU A 945 41.25 -8.49 -59.53
CA LEU A 945 40.35 -7.52 -58.89
C LEU A 945 40.86 -6.08 -59.04
N LEU A 946 41.77 -5.86 -59.99
CA LEU A 946 42.35 -4.58 -60.35
C LEU A 946 42.03 -4.25 -61.81
N TRP A 947 41.47 -3.07 -62.03
CA TRP A 947 41.17 -2.52 -63.35
C TRP A 947 41.96 -1.23 -63.57
N PRO A 948 42.45 -0.97 -64.80
CA PRO A 948 43.08 0.31 -65.13
C PRO A 948 42.03 1.42 -65.08
N VAL A 949 42.42 2.57 -64.52
CA VAL A 949 41.54 3.75 -64.49
C VAL A 949 41.60 4.44 -65.87
N PRO A 950 40.46 4.66 -66.54
CA PRO A 950 40.45 5.38 -67.81
C PRO A 950 41.10 6.76 -67.71
N GLU A 951 41.81 7.21 -68.75
CA GLU A 951 42.53 8.50 -68.73
C GLU A 951 41.61 9.69 -68.42
N HIS A 952 40.35 9.61 -68.83
CA HIS A 952 39.34 10.66 -68.63
C HIS A 952 38.64 10.60 -67.26
N TRP A 953 38.91 9.61 -66.41
CA TRP A 953 38.36 9.52 -65.06
C TRP A 953 39.34 10.08 -64.04
N THR A 954 38.84 10.77 -63.02
CA THR A 954 39.65 11.08 -61.84
C THR A 954 39.85 9.82 -60.98
N LEU A 955 40.84 9.83 -60.07
CA LEU A 955 40.94 8.73 -59.09
C LEU A 955 39.73 8.72 -58.14
N GLU A 956 39.16 9.88 -57.83
CA GLU A 956 37.96 10.01 -57.00
C GLU A 956 36.76 9.30 -57.64
N ASP A 957 36.46 9.59 -58.91
CA ASP A 957 35.39 8.92 -59.66
C ASP A 957 35.61 7.39 -59.71
N ALA A 958 36.86 6.99 -59.94
CA ALA A 958 37.23 5.58 -60.07
C ALA A 958 37.07 4.76 -58.78
N ALA A 959 37.09 5.38 -57.60
CA ALA A 959 36.89 4.67 -56.32
C ALA A 959 35.41 4.35 -56.02
N THR A 960 34.47 4.79 -56.87
CA THR A 960 33.02 4.58 -56.67
C THR A 960 32.43 3.46 -57.52
N VAL A 961 33.23 2.89 -58.44
CA VAL A 961 32.77 2.00 -59.51
C VAL A 961 33.00 0.52 -59.21
N PRO A 962 34.20 0.07 -58.81
CA PRO A 962 34.56 -1.35 -58.78
C PRO A 962 33.60 -2.23 -58.00
N LEU A 963 33.26 -1.87 -56.75
CA LEU A 963 32.41 -2.71 -55.90
C LEU A 963 30.96 -2.75 -56.39
N ALA A 964 30.41 -1.58 -56.73
CA ALA A 964 29.02 -1.45 -57.16
C ALA A 964 28.74 -2.18 -58.47
N TYR A 965 29.62 -2.02 -59.46
CA TYR A 965 29.48 -2.66 -60.77
C TYR A 965 29.81 -4.14 -60.71
N ALA A 966 30.84 -4.57 -59.97
CA ALA A 966 31.12 -5.99 -59.81
C ALA A 966 29.96 -6.73 -59.14
N HIS A 967 29.35 -6.14 -58.11
CA HIS A 967 28.19 -6.72 -57.45
C HIS A 967 26.95 -6.73 -58.37
N ALA A 968 26.66 -5.64 -59.10
CA ALA A 968 25.55 -5.61 -60.06
C ALA A 968 25.72 -6.63 -61.20
N PHE A 969 26.93 -6.76 -61.74
CA PHE A 969 27.26 -7.78 -62.76
C PHE A 969 27.14 -9.20 -62.20
N TYR A 970 27.53 -9.42 -60.96
CA TYR A 970 27.39 -10.72 -60.32
C TYR A 970 25.91 -11.15 -60.27
N CYS A 971 25.02 -10.25 -59.85
CA CYS A 971 23.58 -10.51 -59.84
C CYS A 971 23.00 -10.70 -61.25
N LEU A 972 23.23 -9.74 -62.15
CA LEU A 972 22.52 -9.66 -63.43
C LEU A 972 23.10 -10.53 -64.55
N CYS A 973 24.39 -10.86 -64.49
CA CYS A 973 25.11 -11.48 -65.61
C CYS A 973 25.79 -12.82 -65.27
N VAL A 974 26.04 -13.09 -63.98
CA VAL A 974 26.67 -14.34 -63.52
C VAL A 974 25.64 -15.26 -62.89
N LYS A 975 24.87 -14.78 -61.91
CA LYS A 975 23.87 -15.58 -61.19
C LYS A 975 22.51 -15.63 -61.90
N ALA A 976 22.20 -14.68 -62.77
CA ALA A 976 21.04 -14.76 -63.63
C ALA A 976 21.36 -15.53 -64.93
N ASP A 977 20.49 -16.46 -65.32
CA ASP A 977 20.69 -17.32 -66.50
C ASP A 977 20.69 -16.53 -67.83
N SER A 978 19.93 -15.43 -67.94
CA SER A 978 19.87 -14.55 -69.12
C SER A 978 19.27 -13.19 -68.81
N LEU A 979 19.88 -12.12 -69.33
CA LEU A 979 19.48 -10.72 -69.08
C LEU A 979 18.73 -10.05 -70.25
N MET A 980 18.94 -10.48 -71.50
CA MET A 980 18.41 -9.75 -72.67
C MET A 980 16.87 -9.67 -72.69
N ASN A 981 16.34 -8.46 -72.89
CA ASN A 981 14.90 -8.14 -72.98
C ASN A 981 14.06 -8.60 -71.77
N LYS A 982 14.66 -8.59 -70.56
CA LYS A 982 13.98 -8.95 -69.30
C LYS A 982 13.40 -7.73 -68.59
N THR A 983 12.49 -7.97 -67.66
CA THR A 983 11.99 -6.95 -66.72
C THR A 983 12.76 -7.03 -65.40
N VAL A 984 13.29 -5.91 -64.93
CA VAL A 984 14.17 -5.86 -63.75
C VAL A 984 13.64 -4.85 -62.73
N LEU A 985 13.40 -5.27 -61.49
CA LEU A 985 13.12 -4.38 -60.37
C LEU A 985 14.40 -4.14 -59.55
N VAL A 986 14.79 -2.89 -59.38
CA VAL A 986 15.96 -2.48 -58.60
C VAL A 986 15.54 -1.65 -57.40
N HIS A 987 15.69 -2.22 -56.21
CA HIS A 987 15.48 -1.47 -54.98
C HIS A 987 16.64 -0.50 -54.69
N GLY A 988 16.33 0.63 -54.05
CA GLY A 988 17.34 1.66 -53.74
C GLY A 988 18.05 2.23 -54.98
N GLY A 989 17.31 2.60 -56.03
CA GLY A 989 17.86 2.96 -57.35
C GLY A 989 18.89 4.10 -57.37
N THR A 990 18.89 4.98 -56.36
CA THR A 990 19.92 6.04 -56.22
C THR A 990 21.17 5.62 -55.47
N GLY A 991 21.20 4.43 -54.86
CA GLY A 991 22.41 3.88 -54.22
C GLY A 991 23.41 3.40 -55.27
N ALA A 992 24.67 3.18 -54.87
CA ALA A 992 25.74 2.79 -55.80
C ALA A 992 25.42 1.50 -56.57
N LEU A 993 24.99 0.43 -55.86
CA LEU A 993 24.54 -0.82 -56.49
C LEU A 993 23.31 -0.61 -57.39
N GLY A 994 22.35 0.20 -56.95
CA GLY A 994 21.12 0.48 -57.68
C GLY A 994 21.40 1.18 -59.02
N GLN A 995 22.25 2.20 -59.00
CA GLN A 995 22.69 2.91 -60.22
C GLN A 995 23.42 1.97 -61.18
N ALA A 996 24.38 1.18 -60.68
CA ALA A 996 25.11 0.21 -61.50
C ALA A 996 24.18 -0.84 -62.13
N ALA A 997 23.22 -1.37 -61.36
CA ALA A 997 22.24 -2.34 -61.84
C ALA A 997 21.31 -1.76 -62.91
N ILE A 998 20.83 -0.53 -62.73
CA ILE A 998 19.99 0.16 -63.72
C ILE A 998 20.77 0.40 -65.01
N ALA A 999 22.02 0.87 -64.92
CA ALA A 999 22.88 1.10 -66.07
C ALA A 999 23.10 -0.19 -66.89
N ILE A 1000 23.45 -1.30 -66.21
CA ILE A 1000 23.68 -2.59 -66.86
C ILE A 1000 22.39 -3.14 -67.48
N ALA A 1001 21.26 -3.07 -66.77
CA ALA A 1001 19.99 -3.57 -67.27
C ALA A 1001 19.52 -2.79 -68.52
N LEU A 1002 19.59 -1.45 -68.50
CA LEU A 1002 19.24 -0.63 -69.66
C LEU A 1002 20.16 -0.90 -70.86
N ALA A 1003 21.46 -1.11 -70.63
CA ALA A 1003 22.41 -1.45 -71.70
C ALA A 1003 22.08 -2.78 -72.41
N HIS A 1004 21.39 -3.71 -71.74
CA HIS A 1004 20.95 -5.00 -72.29
C HIS A 1004 19.50 -4.99 -72.80
N GLY A 1005 18.90 -3.79 -72.94
CA GLY A 1005 17.53 -3.64 -73.44
C GLY A 1005 16.45 -4.08 -72.46
N CYS A 1006 16.75 -4.17 -71.16
CA CYS A 1006 15.76 -4.53 -70.14
C CYS A 1006 14.76 -3.39 -69.89
N GLU A 1007 13.54 -3.78 -69.51
CA GLU A 1007 12.57 -2.85 -68.94
C GLU A 1007 12.79 -2.75 -67.43
N VAL A 1008 13.16 -1.55 -66.95
CA VAL A 1008 13.62 -1.35 -65.57
C VAL A 1008 12.54 -0.66 -64.74
N PHE A 1009 12.34 -1.16 -63.53
CA PHE A 1009 11.58 -0.57 -62.45
C PHE A 1009 12.54 -0.25 -61.30
N ALA A 1010 12.40 0.90 -60.67
CA ALA A 1010 13.27 1.31 -59.57
C ALA A 1010 12.46 1.84 -58.39
N THR A 1011 13.00 1.71 -57.18
CA THR A 1011 12.40 2.35 -55.99
C THR A 1011 13.35 3.37 -55.38
N VAL A 1012 12.80 4.49 -54.91
CA VAL A 1012 13.54 5.59 -54.28
C VAL A 1012 12.80 6.12 -53.04
N GLY A 1013 13.53 6.72 -52.11
CA GLY A 1013 12.94 7.16 -50.83
C GLY A 1013 12.19 8.50 -50.86
N ASP A 1014 12.37 9.31 -51.91
CA ASP A 1014 11.75 10.63 -52.05
C ASP A 1014 11.73 11.11 -53.52
N LEU A 1015 10.97 12.18 -53.78
CA LEU A 1015 10.81 12.75 -55.12
C LEU A 1015 12.08 13.39 -55.68
N LYS A 1016 13.00 13.89 -54.84
CA LYS A 1016 14.27 14.46 -55.31
C LYS A 1016 15.15 13.37 -55.91
N LYS A 1017 15.18 12.20 -55.26
CA LYS A 1017 15.85 10.99 -55.74
C LYS A 1017 15.21 10.44 -57.01
N ALA A 1018 13.88 10.48 -57.13
CA ALA A 1018 13.17 10.12 -58.37
C ALA A 1018 13.61 11.02 -59.54
N HIS A 1019 13.64 12.34 -59.31
CA HIS A 1019 14.07 13.31 -60.31
C HIS A 1019 15.54 13.14 -60.70
N PHE A 1020 16.42 12.91 -59.71
CA PHE A 1020 17.83 12.61 -59.94
C PHE A 1020 18.02 11.37 -60.82
N LEU A 1021 17.30 10.28 -60.54
CA LEU A 1021 17.41 9.04 -61.29
C LEU A 1021 16.96 9.20 -62.76
N ARG A 1022 15.90 9.99 -63.01
CA ARG A 1022 15.44 10.31 -64.37
C ARG A 1022 16.43 11.17 -65.14
N LYS A 1023 17.08 12.11 -64.45
CA LYS A 1023 18.13 12.94 -65.07
C LYS A 1023 19.34 12.08 -65.47
N LEU A 1024 19.69 11.09 -64.64
CA LEU A 1024 20.82 10.20 -64.87
C LEU A 1024 20.51 9.13 -65.94
N TYR A 1025 19.28 8.61 -65.96
CA TYR A 1025 18.81 7.60 -66.92
C TYR A 1025 17.54 8.07 -67.64
N PRO A 1026 17.65 8.86 -68.72
CA PRO A 1026 16.49 9.37 -69.46
C PRO A 1026 15.58 8.29 -70.05
N ALA A 1027 16.08 7.05 -70.20
CA ALA A 1027 15.31 5.90 -70.67
C ALA A 1027 14.35 5.32 -69.61
N LEU A 1028 14.47 5.73 -68.33
CA LEU A 1028 13.60 5.26 -67.25
C LEU A 1028 12.29 6.06 -67.23
N LYS A 1029 11.15 5.36 -67.32
CA LYS A 1029 9.83 6.01 -67.31
C LYS A 1029 9.45 6.51 -65.92
N GLU A 1030 8.61 7.54 -65.86
CA GLU A 1030 8.17 8.15 -64.59
C GLU A 1030 7.29 7.20 -63.77
N ASP A 1031 6.40 6.47 -64.43
CA ASP A 1031 5.52 5.45 -63.85
C ASP A 1031 6.25 4.15 -63.49
N HIS A 1032 7.56 4.07 -63.72
CA HIS A 1032 8.43 2.95 -63.33
C HIS A 1032 9.27 3.24 -62.07
N ILE A 1033 9.07 4.40 -61.43
CA ILE A 1033 9.78 4.81 -60.22
C ILE A 1033 8.81 4.83 -59.04
N GLY A 1034 8.99 3.88 -58.12
CA GLY A 1034 8.15 3.70 -56.94
C GLY A 1034 8.80 4.21 -55.66
N ASN A 1035 8.01 4.27 -54.58
CA ASN A 1035 8.53 4.59 -53.26
C ASN A 1035 9.25 3.36 -52.66
N SER A 1036 10.44 3.56 -52.07
CA SER A 1036 11.20 2.49 -51.40
C SER A 1036 10.88 2.35 -49.90
N ARG A 1037 10.02 3.20 -49.35
CA ARG A 1037 9.69 3.26 -47.90
C ARG A 1037 8.33 2.69 -47.54
N ASP A 1038 7.53 2.31 -48.53
CA ASP A 1038 6.20 1.72 -48.34
C ASP A 1038 5.93 0.64 -49.39
N SER A 1039 4.77 -0.01 -49.31
CA SER A 1039 4.39 -1.11 -50.21
C SER A 1039 3.88 -0.67 -51.59
N SER A 1040 3.78 0.64 -51.88
CA SER A 1040 3.16 1.16 -53.10
C SER A 1040 3.93 0.79 -54.39
N PHE A 1041 5.24 0.52 -54.28
CA PHE A 1041 6.00 0.01 -55.42
C PHE A 1041 5.47 -1.33 -55.94
N GLY A 1042 4.83 -2.12 -55.07
CA GLY A 1042 4.23 -3.39 -55.44
C GLY A 1042 3.10 -3.20 -56.45
N ASP A 1043 2.19 -2.27 -56.15
CA ASP A 1043 1.10 -1.92 -57.04
C ASP A 1043 1.61 -1.30 -58.33
N MET A 1044 2.62 -0.44 -58.26
CA MET A 1044 3.27 0.13 -59.44
C MET A 1044 3.80 -0.96 -60.39
N VAL A 1045 4.60 -1.90 -59.87
CA VAL A 1045 5.19 -2.97 -60.69
C VAL A 1045 4.10 -3.88 -61.24
N LEU A 1046 3.14 -4.30 -60.41
CA LEU A 1046 2.06 -5.20 -60.86
C LEU A 1046 1.14 -4.53 -61.87
N TYR A 1047 0.83 -3.24 -61.71
CA TYR A 1047 0.03 -2.49 -62.68
C TYR A 1047 0.74 -2.34 -64.02
N ALA A 1048 2.00 -1.87 -64.00
CA ALA A 1048 2.79 -1.67 -65.21
C ALA A 1048 3.08 -2.99 -65.95
N THR A 1049 3.26 -4.08 -65.22
CA THR A 1049 3.48 -5.43 -65.79
C THR A 1049 2.20 -6.23 -66.04
N LYS A 1050 1.00 -5.63 -65.85
CA LYS A 1050 -0.31 -6.29 -66.00
C LYS A 1050 -0.44 -7.60 -65.20
N GLY A 1051 0.11 -7.60 -63.99
CA GLY A 1051 0.11 -8.74 -63.07
C GLY A 1051 1.17 -9.81 -63.37
N ARG A 1052 2.01 -9.63 -64.40
CA ARG A 1052 3.09 -10.57 -64.73
C ARG A 1052 4.21 -10.56 -63.71
N GLY A 1053 4.57 -9.40 -63.17
CA GLY A 1053 5.75 -9.19 -62.34
C GLY A 1053 7.06 -9.11 -63.14
N CYS A 1054 8.17 -8.91 -62.42
CA CYS A 1054 9.53 -8.79 -62.94
C CYS A 1054 10.25 -10.13 -63.01
N ASP A 1055 11.09 -10.32 -64.04
CA ASP A 1055 11.88 -11.54 -64.21
C ASP A 1055 13.09 -11.57 -63.25
N ILE A 1056 13.68 -10.41 -62.94
CA ILE A 1056 14.80 -10.27 -62.01
C ILE A 1056 14.50 -9.17 -61.00
N ILE A 1057 14.80 -9.42 -59.73
CA ILE A 1057 14.66 -8.43 -58.66
C ILE A 1057 15.97 -8.33 -57.89
N ILE A 1058 16.51 -7.13 -57.76
CA ILE A 1058 17.61 -6.82 -56.84
C ILE A 1058 16.99 -6.14 -55.62
N SER A 1059 16.88 -6.92 -54.55
CA SER A 1059 16.27 -6.53 -53.29
C SER A 1059 17.31 -6.03 -52.30
N SER A 1060 17.07 -4.81 -51.82
CA SER A 1060 17.80 -4.17 -50.73
C SER A 1060 16.83 -3.62 -49.66
N VAL A 1061 15.61 -4.16 -49.61
CA VAL A 1061 14.54 -3.72 -48.70
C VAL A 1061 14.54 -4.56 -47.43
N ASP A 1062 14.10 -3.96 -46.32
CA ASP A 1062 14.04 -4.63 -45.02
C ASP A 1062 12.71 -5.40 -44.83
N ALA A 1063 12.69 -6.29 -43.83
CA ALA A 1063 11.68 -7.33 -43.54
C ALA A 1063 10.27 -7.15 -44.12
N GLU A 1064 9.51 -6.12 -43.72
CA GLU A 1064 8.09 -5.97 -44.11
C GLU A 1064 7.87 -5.76 -45.62
N LEU A 1065 8.86 -5.20 -46.31
CA LEU A 1065 8.77 -4.91 -47.75
C LEU A 1065 9.31 -6.06 -48.61
N LYS A 1066 10.04 -7.03 -48.03
CA LYS A 1066 10.55 -8.21 -48.75
C LYS A 1066 9.41 -9.06 -49.33
N ASP A 1067 8.30 -9.22 -48.60
CA ASP A 1067 7.12 -9.93 -49.09
C ASP A 1067 6.49 -9.25 -50.32
N ILE A 1068 6.45 -7.92 -50.32
CA ILE A 1068 5.95 -7.14 -51.47
C ILE A 1068 6.91 -7.28 -52.66
N SER A 1069 8.23 -7.24 -52.40
CA SER A 1069 9.24 -7.48 -53.42
C SER A 1069 9.12 -8.89 -54.03
N LEU A 1070 8.91 -9.93 -53.21
CA LEU A 1070 8.65 -11.30 -53.67
C LEU A 1070 7.32 -11.45 -54.44
N LYS A 1071 6.30 -10.65 -54.12
CA LYS A 1071 5.06 -10.58 -54.92
C LYS A 1071 5.32 -10.01 -56.31
N CYS A 1072 6.24 -9.06 -56.42
CA CYS A 1072 6.64 -8.46 -57.68
C CYS A 1072 7.39 -9.42 -58.60
N ALA A 1073 7.95 -10.52 -58.10
CA ALA A 1073 8.63 -11.51 -58.94
C ALA A 1073 7.63 -12.24 -59.85
N GLY A 1074 7.93 -12.38 -61.14
CA GLY A 1074 7.09 -13.07 -62.09
C GLY A 1074 7.15 -14.60 -61.98
N PHE A 1075 6.63 -15.31 -62.98
CA PHE A 1075 6.84 -16.74 -63.12
C PHE A 1075 8.29 -17.01 -63.54
N ASN A 1076 8.98 -17.98 -62.92
CA ASN A 1076 10.44 -18.18 -63.07
C ASN A 1076 11.30 -16.96 -62.70
N GLY A 1077 10.73 -16.01 -61.94
CA GLY A 1077 11.48 -14.82 -61.51
C GLY A 1077 12.52 -15.16 -60.45
N VAL A 1078 13.66 -14.48 -60.50
CA VAL A 1078 14.71 -14.59 -59.48
C VAL A 1078 14.81 -13.31 -58.65
N THR A 1079 14.79 -13.44 -57.33
CA THR A 1079 15.03 -12.36 -56.38
C THR A 1079 16.39 -12.55 -55.74
N PHE A 1080 17.28 -11.60 -55.96
CA PHE A 1080 18.57 -11.48 -55.31
C PHE A 1080 18.43 -10.56 -54.11
N ASP A 1081 18.55 -11.10 -52.90
CA ASP A 1081 18.52 -10.30 -51.67
C ASP A 1081 19.95 -10.02 -51.20
N THR A 1082 20.36 -8.76 -51.29
CA THR A 1082 21.73 -8.33 -50.97
C THR A 1082 21.91 -7.88 -49.53
N VAL A 1083 20.85 -7.93 -48.70
CA VAL A 1083 20.87 -7.46 -47.30
C VAL A 1083 20.56 -8.58 -46.30
N GLN A 1084 19.90 -9.66 -46.70
CA GLN A 1084 19.49 -10.76 -45.83
C GLN A 1084 20.66 -11.42 -45.08
N VAL A 1085 21.77 -11.71 -45.77
CA VAL A 1085 22.95 -12.34 -45.13
C VAL A 1085 23.65 -11.36 -44.19
N LEU A 1086 23.75 -10.08 -44.58
CA LEU A 1086 24.38 -9.04 -43.79
C LEU A 1086 23.59 -8.69 -42.52
N ASN A 1087 22.25 -8.68 -42.59
CA ASN A 1087 21.40 -8.29 -41.47
C ASN A 1087 21.12 -9.44 -40.49
N GLN A 1088 21.36 -10.70 -40.88
CA GLN A 1088 20.95 -11.90 -40.13
C GLN A 1088 19.49 -11.86 -39.63
N GLU A 1089 18.60 -11.20 -40.37
CA GLU A 1089 17.19 -11.09 -40.00
C GLU A 1089 16.53 -12.46 -40.00
N SER A 1090 15.79 -12.78 -38.93
CA SER A 1090 14.85 -13.91 -38.96
C SER A 1090 13.64 -13.54 -39.81
N TYR A 1091 13.82 -13.53 -41.13
CA TYR A 1091 12.77 -13.24 -42.08
C TYR A 1091 11.94 -14.49 -42.34
N GLN A 1092 10.69 -14.48 -41.85
CA GLN A 1092 9.69 -15.49 -42.18
C GLN A 1092 8.93 -15.04 -43.41
N TYR A 1093 9.01 -15.80 -44.50
CA TYR A 1093 8.18 -15.57 -45.69
C TYR A 1093 7.33 -16.79 -46.00
N GLY A 1094 6.15 -16.55 -46.58
CA GLY A 1094 5.24 -17.61 -46.96
C GLY A 1094 5.82 -18.46 -48.09
N MET A 1095 6.00 -19.77 -47.88
CA MET A 1095 6.43 -20.72 -48.91
C MET A 1095 5.55 -20.71 -50.16
N PHE A 1096 4.29 -20.25 -50.05
CA PHE A 1096 3.40 -19.99 -51.17
C PHE A 1096 4.04 -19.09 -52.26
N HIS A 1097 4.90 -18.15 -51.90
CA HIS A 1097 5.58 -17.30 -52.89
C HIS A 1097 6.42 -18.09 -53.90
N MET A 1098 6.87 -19.30 -53.53
CA MET A 1098 7.68 -20.17 -54.38
C MET A 1098 6.87 -21.04 -55.36
N THR A 1099 5.54 -21.01 -55.28
CA THR A 1099 4.64 -21.83 -56.14
C THR A 1099 4.73 -21.51 -57.64
N LYS A 1100 5.24 -20.33 -58.02
CA LYS A 1100 5.42 -19.89 -59.41
C LYS A 1100 6.83 -20.19 -59.97
N GLN A 1101 7.47 -21.26 -59.48
CA GLN A 1101 8.86 -21.64 -59.84
C GLN A 1101 9.85 -20.48 -59.64
N ARG A 1102 9.60 -19.65 -58.62
CA ARG A 1102 10.46 -18.50 -58.31
C ARG A 1102 11.70 -18.95 -57.54
N SER A 1103 12.79 -18.22 -57.71
CA SER A 1103 14.03 -18.43 -56.97
C SER A 1103 14.29 -17.24 -56.06
N TYR A 1104 14.64 -17.51 -54.81
CA TYR A 1104 15.12 -16.50 -53.87
C TYR A 1104 16.54 -16.83 -53.44
N ILE A 1105 17.45 -15.91 -53.68
CA ILE A 1105 18.89 -16.09 -53.46
C ILE A 1105 19.35 -14.99 -52.51
N ALA A 1106 19.63 -15.36 -51.26
CA ALA A 1106 20.31 -14.48 -50.32
C ALA A 1106 21.79 -14.43 -50.70
N LEU A 1107 22.27 -13.24 -51.07
CA LEU A 1107 23.58 -13.02 -51.68
C LEU A 1107 24.54 -12.34 -50.70
N ASP A 1108 25.72 -12.92 -50.57
CA ASP A 1108 26.87 -12.30 -49.92
C ASP A 1108 28.01 -12.14 -50.93
N PHE A 1109 28.19 -10.93 -51.44
CA PHE A 1109 29.23 -10.64 -52.42
C PHE A 1109 30.64 -10.84 -51.86
N SER A 1110 30.83 -10.76 -50.53
CA SER A 1110 32.16 -10.96 -49.94
C SER A 1110 32.68 -12.39 -50.10
N SER A 1111 31.80 -13.37 -50.33
CA SER A 1111 32.20 -14.74 -50.65
C SER A 1111 33.05 -14.87 -51.92
N ILE A 1112 33.08 -13.86 -52.80
CA ILE A 1112 33.95 -13.86 -53.99
C ILE A 1112 35.44 -13.87 -53.62
N PHE A 1113 35.79 -13.40 -52.43
CA PHE A 1113 37.17 -13.39 -51.92
C PHE A 1113 37.62 -14.77 -51.42
N ASP A 1114 36.70 -15.71 -51.21
CA ASP A 1114 37.01 -17.09 -50.83
C ASP A 1114 37.72 -17.84 -51.95
N THR A 1115 38.66 -18.70 -51.59
CA THR A 1115 39.45 -19.52 -52.54
C THR A 1115 38.59 -20.46 -53.38
N GLN A 1116 37.43 -20.87 -52.87
CA GLN A 1116 36.49 -21.77 -53.55
C GLN A 1116 35.75 -21.10 -54.73
N ASN A 1117 35.66 -19.77 -54.74
CA ASN A 1117 34.91 -19.00 -55.74
C ASN A 1117 35.78 -18.39 -56.85
N TYR A 1118 36.99 -18.93 -57.03
CA TYR A 1118 37.98 -18.44 -58.01
C TYR A 1118 37.44 -18.42 -59.47
N ALA A 1119 36.65 -19.41 -59.86
CA ALA A 1119 36.05 -19.49 -61.20
C ALA A 1119 35.05 -18.34 -61.44
N GLU A 1120 34.19 -18.03 -60.46
CA GLU A 1120 33.23 -16.93 -60.56
C GLU A 1120 33.95 -15.57 -60.58
N ARG A 1121 35.01 -15.42 -59.78
CA ARG A 1121 35.88 -14.24 -59.74
C ARG A 1121 36.52 -13.94 -61.11
N THR A 1122 37.02 -14.97 -61.78
CA THR A 1122 37.66 -14.85 -63.10
C THR A 1122 36.65 -14.45 -64.18
N VAL A 1123 35.40 -14.93 -64.09
CA VAL A 1123 34.32 -14.54 -65.02
C VAL A 1123 33.98 -13.06 -64.86
N ILE A 1124 33.83 -12.58 -63.63
CA ILE A 1124 33.57 -11.15 -63.35
C ILE A 1124 34.68 -10.27 -63.91
N PHE A 1125 35.94 -10.63 -63.64
CA PHE A 1125 37.11 -9.92 -64.17
C PHE A 1125 37.13 -9.86 -65.70
N SER A 1126 36.91 -10.99 -66.36
CA SER A 1126 36.97 -11.08 -67.82
C SER A 1126 35.85 -10.29 -68.53
N ARG A 1127 34.69 -10.16 -67.89
CA ARG A 1127 33.52 -9.46 -68.45
C ARG A 1127 33.53 -7.96 -68.17
N LEU A 1128 34.02 -7.51 -67.01
CA LEU A 1128 34.17 -6.08 -66.70
C LEU A 1128 35.29 -5.40 -67.50
N LYS A 1129 36.27 -6.19 -67.97
CA LYS A 1129 37.36 -5.70 -68.84
C LYS A 1129 36.93 -5.49 -70.30
N LYS A 1130 35.84 -6.13 -70.74
CA LYS A 1130 35.25 -5.99 -72.07
C LYS A 1130 34.14 -4.95 -72.04
#